data_AF-A0A6A6DS77-F1
#
_entry.id   AF-A0A6A6DS77-F1
#
_cell.length_a   1.000
_cell.length_b   1.000
_cell.length_c   1.000
_cell.angle_alpha   90.00
_cell.angle_beta   90.00
_cell.angle_gamma   90.00
#
_symmetry.space_group_name_H-M   'P 1'
#
loop_
_entity.id
_entity.type
_entity.pdbx_description
1 polymer ?
#
loop_
_entity_poly.entity_id
_entity_poly.type
_entity_poly.pdbx_seq_one_letter_code
_entity_poly.pdbx_strand_id
1 'polypeptide(L)'
;MFSRRRRKYVGRKECKVGRTLYERKKYGEAEELFQQAVQGQEKKLGKDHVDTLYSKHLLGCTLYKQKKFSEAEELFWQIVQGQEKELGKDYVDTLDSKYWLGCTLYEQEKFGKAEELFRQAVQGQEKELSKDHVDTLYSKHWLGCTLYKQKNYDEAEELFRQAVQGQEKELGKGYVDTLDSKYWLGRTLYRQMNYGEAEELFRQAVQGREKELGRNHANTLESKYWLGRTLYKQVKYVEAEKLFRQVAQRREKKLGKDYVDTLDSKYWLGCTLYEQKKFGEAEGLFQQAVQGQEKELGKDHVDALYSNHWLGCTLYKQKKYGEAEELFRQAVQGREKKLGKDHIDTLYSNHWLGRTLYKQMNYGEAEELFRQAVQGQEKELGRDHVNTLESKYWVGRALYEQMKYGEAEELFRQIVQGQEKELGKDSVDTLDSKYWLGCTLYRQINYGEAEELFRQAVQGREKELGRDHVNTLDSKYWLGRALYEQMKYGEAEELFRQVVQGQEKEHGRDHVNMLESKYWVGRTLYEQKFFGEAEELFRQIVQGQEKELGKDHANTLDSKYWLGRALYERMKYGEAEELLRQTVQGQEKKFGKDHVNALASRRLLRKLQLASSSPLTINGTTQILANRLSDFFLEGQGSRAQYTDSEIYEISLLLKHSNPRWGKVPRTYIVLRTIGCLSFLDDLIDIGFSDHWFPVTERNLPRCLRPSVRAEFVRVQDLVLTKSIDLERSEKGQHCYFTPEESLPFERKGILGTGGFSQVDKVFSLISFKEYARKRVLRSSAFGRRGTDDMKRFVAEIEILKRLKHRHVVEFVGSYTDPKYIGIIMSPIAQMDLAAYLACADASNHQELRTFFGCLARALEFLHEHRVRHKDIKPGNILVDRGNVLFVDFGLSLDFTDANGSTTMSMVNGMTPRYCAPEVALQEPRNTSSDIWSLGVVFMEMIVVLKGKTIQYMDKFFRQHGSRQACIRTNPIALLEFIAELEGIGDLPSNRALGWTQQMLLIEHQLRPTASSLAASIIAINKEGGGNTGFCGICCAFLEEDFSDSADE
;
A
#
# COMPACT_ATOMS: atom_id res chain seq x y z
N MET A 1 -38.29 -57.99 -13.94
CA MET A 1 -38.46 -58.59 -12.60
C MET A 1 -39.92 -58.92 -12.35
N PHE A 2 -40.41 -60.05 -12.84
CA PHE A 2 -41.73 -60.56 -12.41
C PHE A 2 -41.57 -62.04 -12.12
N SER A 3 -41.23 -62.35 -10.86
CA SER A 3 -41.14 -63.72 -10.38
C SER A 3 -42.52 -64.39 -10.42
N ARG A 4 -42.53 -65.59 -10.97
CA ARG A 4 -43.69 -66.43 -11.24
C ARG A 4 -44.27 -66.97 -9.94
N ARG A 5 -45.49 -66.56 -9.57
CA ARG A 5 -46.43 -67.45 -8.88
C ARG A 5 -47.76 -67.48 -9.61
N ARG A 6 -48.07 -68.65 -10.19
CA ARG A 6 -49.36 -68.95 -10.83
C ARG A 6 -50.41 -69.06 -9.71
N ARG A 7 -51.23 -68.02 -9.50
CA ARG A 7 -52.54 -68.15 -8.86
C ARG A 7 -53.63 -67.76 -9.86
N LYS A 8 -54.80 -68.41 -9.77
CA LYS A 8 -55.96 -68.19 -10.65
C LYS A 8 -56.64 -66.88 -10.22
N TYR A 9 -56.58 -65.85 -11.06
CA TYR A 9 -57.05 -64.50 -10.75
C TYR A 9 -58.24 -64.07 -11.59
N VAL A 10 -59.15 -63.30 -10.99
CA VAL A 10 -60.17 -62.50 -11.69
C VAL A 10 -59.48 -61.30 -12.34
N GLY A 11 -59.70 -61.01 -13.63
CA GLY A 11 -59.02 -59.90 -14.36
C GLY A 11 -57.64 -60.24 -14.97
N ARG A 12 -57.27 -61.53 -14.99
CA ARG A 12 -55.94 -62.00 -15.45
C ARG A 12 -55.64 -61.66 -16.91
N LYS A 13 -56.66 -61.56 -17.77
CA LYS A 13 -56.47 -61.31 -19.21
C LYS A 13 -56.06 -59.86 -19.43
N GLU A 14 -56.79 -58.94 -18.80
CA GLU A 14 -56.58 -57.49 -18.82
C GLU A 14 -55.19 -57.15 -18.26
N CYS A 15 -54.83 -57.67 -17.08
CA CYS A 15 -53.49 -57.44 -16.51
C CYS A 15 -52.34 -58.03 -17.35
N LYS A 16 -52.57 -59.14 -18.06
CA LYS A 16 -51.54 -59.77 -18.90
C LYS A 16 -51.32 -58.99 -20.20
N VAL A 17 -52.41 -58.55 -20.83
CA VAL A 17 -52.35 -57.71 -22.03
C VAL A 17 -51.78 -56.34 -21.67
N GLY A 18 -52.25 -55.72 -20.58
CA GLY A 18 -51.72 -54.45 -20.06
C GLY A 18 -50.21 -54.51 -19.81
N ARG A 19 -49.70 -55.58 -19.19
CA ARG A 19 -48.24 -55.76 -19.01
C ARG A 19 -47.48 -55.84 -20.33
N THR A 20 -48.03 -56.54 -21.32
CA THR A 20 -47.41 -56.63 -22.65
C THR A 20 -47.36 -55.25 -23.33
N LEU A 21 -48.40 -54.44 -23.16
CA LEU A 21 -48.44 -53.06 -23.68
C LEU A 21 -47.48 -52.13 -22.93
N TYR A 22 -47.38 -52.28 -21.60
CA TYR A 22 -46.41 -51.57 -20.77
C TYR A 22 -44.96 -51.86 -21.20
N GLU A 23 -44.61 -53.14 -21.42
CA GLU A 23 -43.29 -53.55 -21.92
C GLU A 23 -42.99 -52.99 -23.33
N ARG A 24 -44.03 -52.83 -24.15
CA ARG A 24 -43.95 -52.17 -25.47
C ARG A 24 -43.99 -50.64 -25.42
N LYS A 25 -43.93 -50.04 -24.23
CA LYS A 25 -43.98 -48.59 -23.98
C LYS A 25 -45.28 -47.90 -24.45
N LYS A 26 -46.36 -48.68 -24.63
CA LYS A 26 -47.70 -48.18 -24.95
C LYS A 26 -48.47 -47.89 -23.66
N TYR A 27 -48.02 -46.89 -22.92
CA TYR A 27 -48.48 -46.65 -21.54
C TYR A 27 -49.95 -46.24 -21.44
N GLY A 28 -50.47 -45.46 -22.39
CA GLY A 28 -51.90 -45.07 -22.39
C GLY A 28 -52.84 -46.26 -22.55
N GLU A 29 -52.58 -47.15 -23.51
CA GLU A 29 -53.37 -48.37 -23.71
C GLU A 29 -53.23 -49.35 -22.52
N ALA A 30 -52.04 -49.38 -21.89
CA ALA A 30 -51.82 -50.17 -20.68
C ALA A 30 -52.60 -49.62 -19.47
N GLU A 31 -52.68 -48.30 -19.32
CA GLU A 31 -53.44 -47.61 -18.27
C GLU A 31 -54.91 -48.02 -18.31
N GLU A 32 -55.56 -47.94 -19.48
CA GLU A 32 -56.97 -48.31 -19.63
C GLU A 32 -57.24 -49.76 -19.19
N LEU A 33 -56.39 -50.70 -19.61
CA LEU A 33 -56.54 -52.11 -19.25
C LEU A 33 -56.29 -52.36 -17.76
N PHE A 34 -55.33 -51.67 -17.15
CA PHE A 34 -55.09 -51.79 -15.71
C PHE A 34 -56.22 -51.14 -14.90
N GLN A 35 -56.78 -50.01 -15.34
CA GLN A 35 -57.96 -49.39 -14.72
C GLN A 35 -59.17 -50.33 -14.76
N GLN A 36 -59.45 -50.96 -15.91
CA GLN A 36 -60.53 -51.95 -16.03
C GLN A 36 -60.33 -53.16 -15.11
N ALA A 37 -59.09 -53.65 -15.01
CA ALA A 37 -58.75 -54.74 -14.11
C ALA A 37 -58.97 -54.36 -12.63
N VAL A 38 -58.51 -53.17 -12.22
CA VAL A 38 -58.71 -52.64 -10.86
C VAL A 38 -60.20 -52.51 -10.55
N GLN A 39 -60.99 -51.86 -11.40
CA GLN A 39 -62.43 -51.69 -11.18
C GLN A 39 -63.18 -53.04 -11.06
N GLY A 40 -62.83 -54.01 -11.92
CA GLY A 40 -63.43 -55.33 -11.90
C GLY A 40 -63.05 -56.15 -10.64
N GLN A 41 -61.83 -56.00 -10.15
CA GLN A 41 -61.34 -56.66 -8.94
C GLN A 41 -61.84 -55.99 -7.67
N GLU A 42 -61.88 -54.66 -7.60
CA GLU A 42 -62.45 -53.93 -6.45
C GLU A 42 -63.90 -54.33 -6.18
N LYS A 43 -64.72 -54.46 -7.24
CA LYS A 43 -66.12 -54.88 -7.12
C LYS A 43 -66.29 -56.33 -6.65
N LYS A 44 -65.34 -57.22 -6.95
CA LYS A 44 -65.48 -58.67 -6.70
C LYS A 44 -64.73 -59.16 -5.46
N LEU A 45 -63.55 -58.59 -5.19
CA LEU A 45 -62.61 -59.03 -4.18
C LEU A 45 -62.44 -58.01 -3.05
N GLY A 46 -62.86 -56.76 -3.28
CA GLY A 46 -62.62 -55.64 -2.37
C GLY A 46 -61.36 -54.86 -2.71
N LYS A 47 -61.29 -53.63 -2.17
CA LYS A 47 -60.23 -52.65 -2.46
C LYS A 47 -58.86 -53.02 -1.90
N ASP A 48 -58.82 -53.74 -0.78
CA ASP A 48 -57.59 -54.09 -0.05
C ASP A 48 -57.12 -55.53 -0.39
N HIS A 49 -57.83 -56.25 -1.25
CA HIS A 49 -57.43 -57.60 -1.64
C HIS A 49 -56.10 -57.59 -2.41
N VAL A 50 -55.20 -58.54 -2.11
CA VAL A 50 -53.83 -58.62 -2.65
C VAL A 50 -53.79 -58.48 -4.18
N ASP A 51 -54.71 -59.13 -4.90
CA ASP A 51 -54.75 -59.07 -6.36
C ASP A 51 -55.19 -57.72 -6.91
N THR A 52 -56.11 -57.06 -6.19
CA THR A 52 -56.55 -55.69 -6.50
C THR A 52 -55.39 -54.73 -6.29
N LEU A 53 -54.67 -54.85 -5.17
CA LEU A 53 -53.50 -54.04 -4.84
C LEU A 53 -52.37 -54.24 -5.86
N TYR A 54 -52.15 -55.49 -6.33
CA TYR A 54 -51.18 -55.78 -7.37
C TYR A 54 -51.53 -55.14 -8.72
N SER A 55 -52.81 -55.17 -9.13
CA SER A 55 -53.24 -54.47 -10.34
C SER A 55 -53.14 -52.95 -10.20
N LYS A 56 -53.46 -52.41 -9.01
CA LYS A 56 -53.25 -50.99 -8.70
C LYS A 56 -51.75 -50.63 -8.78
N HIS A 57 -50.86 -51.49 -8.30
CA HIS A 57 -49.42 -51.26 -8.38
C HIS A 57 -48.95 -51.16 -9.84
N LEU A 58 -49.42 -52.04 -10.73
CA LEU A 58 -49.13 -51.96 -12.16
C LEU A 58 -49.69 -50.69 -12.81
N LEU A 59 -50.88 -50.26 -12.39
CA LEU A 59 -51.45 -48.98 -12.81
C LEU A 59 -50.59 -47.80 -12.32
N GLY A 60 -50.18 -47.80 -11.06
CA GLY A 60 -49.30 -46.77 -10.48
C GLY A 60 -47.97 -46.65 -11.22
N CYS A 61 -47.33 -47.78 -11.53
CA CYS A 61 -46.11 -47.81 -12.36
C CYS A 61 -46.36 -47.20 -13.75
N THR A 62 -47.52 -47.47 -14.33
CA THR A 62 -47.91 -46.94 -15.64
C THR A 62 -48.13 -45.43 -15.59
N LEU A 63 -48.82 -44.93 -14.58
CA LEU A 63 -49.01 -43.50 -14.33
C LEU A 63 -47.68 -42.77 -14.12
N TYR A 64 -46.77 -43.38 -13.35
CA TYR A 64 -45.42 -42.87 -13.15
C TYR A 64 -44.65 -42.75 -14.48
N LYS A 65 -44.69 -43.77 -15.35
CA LYS A 65 -44.04 -43.70 -16.67
C LYS A 65 -44.66 -42.68 -17.62
N GLN A 66 -45.92 -42.32 -17.41
CA GLN A 66 -46.59 -41.22 -18.12
C GLN A 66 -46.32 -39.84 -17.50
N LYS A 67 -45.53 -39.77 -16.42
CA LYS A 67 -45.27 -38.55 -15.64
C LYS A 67 -46.51 -37.96 -14.95
N LYS A 68 -47.56 -38.76 -14.75
CA LYS A 68 -48.74 -38.41 -13.96
C LYS A 68 -48.46 -38.64 -12.47
N PHE A 69 -47.50 -37.90 -11.91
CA PHE A 69 -46.95 -38.19 -10.59
C PHE A 69 -47.94 -38.00 -9.44
N SER A 70 -48.86 -37.04 -9.53
CA SER A 70 -49.86 -36.82 -8.47
C SER A 70 -50.86 -37.96 -8.37
N GLU A 71 -51.35 -38.47 -9.51
CA GLU A 71 -52.23 -39.64 -9.54
C GLU A 71 -51.51 -40.91 -9.08
N ALA A 72 -50.24 -41.07 -9.49
CA ALA A 72 -49.41 -42.18 -9.04
C ALA A 72 -49.16 -42.13 -7.52
N GLU A 73 -48.93 -40.95 -6.93
CA GLU A 73 -48.72 -40.77 -5.48
C GLU A 73 -49.94 -41.23 -4.70
N GLU A 74 -51.14 -40.76 -5.07
CA GLU A 74 -52.38 -41.14 -4.39
C GLU A 74 -52.58 -42.66 -4.45
N LEU A 75 -52.39 -43.24 -5.63
CA LEU A 75 -52.58 -44.67 -5.84
C LEU A 75 -51.55 -45.50 -5.07
N PHE A 76 -50.26 -45.15 -5.12
CA PHE A 76 -49.21 -45.85 -4.36
C PHE A 76 -49.40 -45.69 -2.85
N TRP A 77 -49.89 -44.54 -2.38
CA TRP A 77 -50.21 -44.37 -0.96
C TRP A 77 -51.32 -45.33 -0.49
N GLN A 78 -52.40 -45.46 -1.27
CA GLN A 78 -53.46 -46.44 -1.00
C GLN A 78 -52.93 -47.88 -1.02
N ILE A 79 -52.04 -48.19 -1.97
CA ILE A 79 -51.44 -49.53 -2.09
C ILE A 79 -50.60 -49.86 -0.86
N VAL A 80 -49.71 -48.96 -0.45
CA VAL A 80 -48.84 -49.15 0.72
C VAL A 80 -49.69 -49.39 1.98
N GLN A 81 -50.72 -48.58 2.22
CA GLN A 81 -51.62 -48.78 3.38
C GLN A 81 -52.35 -50.13 3.35
N GLY A 82 -52.88 -50.53 2.19
CA GLY A 82 -53.54 -51.82 2.02
C GLY A 82 -52.59 -53.00 2.23
N GLN A 83 -51.38 -52.93 1.66
CA GLN A 83 -50.38 -54.00 1.78
C GLN A 83 -49.79 -54.08 3.20
N GLU A 84 -49.54 -52.96 3.87
CA GLU A 84 -49.09 -52.96 5.27
C GLU A 84 -50.09 -53.65 6.20
N LYS A 85 -51.39 -53.44 5.95
CA LYS A 85 -52.46 -54.07 6.72
C LYS A 85 -52.60 -55.56 6.44
N GLU A 86 -52.57 -55.97 5.18
CA GLU A 86 -52.89 -57.36 4.77
C GLU A 86 -51.67 -58.29 4.72
N LEU A 87 -50.49 -57.77 4.40
CA LEU A 87 -49.26 -58.55 4.18
C LEU A 87 -48.17 -58.24 5.20
N GLY A 88 -48.25 -57.08 5.86
CA GLY A 88 -47.24 -56.59 6.78
C GLY A 88 -46.26 -55.61 6.13
N LYS A 89 -45.64 -54.78 6.98
CA LYS A 89 -44.77 -53.66 6.57
C LYS A 89 -43.46 -54.07 5.89
N ASP A 90 -42.94 -55.25 6.23
CA ASP A 90 -41.66 -55.78 5.75
C ASP A 90 -41.85 -56.79 4.59
N TYR A 91 -43.09 -57.01 4.13
CA TYR A 91 -43.34 -57.90 3.00
C TYR A 91 -42.77 -57.33 1.70
N VAL A 92 -42.19 -58.19 0.84
CA VAL A 92 -41.48 -57.77 -0.37
C VAL A 92 -42.32 -56.87 -1.29
N ASP A 93 -43.60 -57.22 -1.52
CA ASP A 93 -44.48 -56.40 -2.36
C ASP A 93 -44.82 -55.04 -1.71
N THR A 94 -44.88 -54.97 -0.37
CA THR A 94 -45.07 -53.72 0.38
C THR A 94 -43.85 -52.81 0.22
N LEU A 95 -42.66 -53.39 0.33
CA LEU A 95 -41.39 -52.67 0.19
C LEU A 95 -41.19 -52.16 -1.25
N ASP A 96 -41.57 -52.94 -2.27
CA ASP A 96 -41.55 -52.49 -3.66
C ASP A 96 -42.53 -51.33 -3.90
N SER A 97 -43.75 -51.39 -3.35
CA SER A 97 -44.68 -50.25 -3.42
C SER A 97 -44.17 -49.00 -2.69
N LYS A 98 -43.48 -49.16 -1.55
CA LYS A 98 -42.81 -48.04 -0.85
C LYS A 98 -41.69 -47.45 -1.70
N TYR A 99 -40.91 -48.28 -2.37
CA TYR A 99 -39.88 -47.84 -3.31
C TYR A 99 -40.49 -46.99 -4.44
N TRP A 100 -41.57 -47.45 -5.09
CA TRP A 100 -42.22 -46.69 -6.17
C TRP A 100 -42.90 -45.41 -5.69
N LEU A 101 -43.49 -45.42 -4.48
CA LEU A 101 -44.00 -44.20 -3.86
C LEU A 101 -42.86 -43.21 -3.59
N GLY A 102 -41.71 -43.70 -3.11
CA GLY A 102 -40.50 -42.91 -2.94
C GLY A 102 -40.02 -42.28 -4.25
N CYS A 103 -39.93 -43.06 -5.34
CA CYS A 103 -39.58 -42.55 -6.67
C CYS A 103 -40.57 -41.48 -7.15
N THR A 104 -41.86 -41.69 -6.90
CA THR A 104 -42.91 -40.73 -7.28
C THR A 104 -42.78 -39.41 -6.52
N LEU A 105 -42.51 -39.48 -5.21
CA LEU A 105 -42.28 -38.30 -4.38
C LEU A 105 -40.98 -37.59 -4.73
N TYR A 106 -39.93 -38.32 -5.12
CA TYR A 106 -38.67 -37.75 -5.59
C TYR A 106 -38.88 -36.91 -6.87
N GLU A 107 -39.63 -37.40 -7.85
CA GLU A 107 -39.95 -36.67 -9.08
C GLU A 107 -40.82 -35.42 -8.82
N GLN A 108 -41.56 -35.40 -7.71
CA GLN A 108 -42.30 -34.22 -7.24
C GLN A 108 -41.46 -33.30 -6.33
N GLU A 109 -40.14 -33.54 -6.21
CA GLU A 109 -39.22 -32.79 -5.36
C GLU A 109 -39.54 -32.83 -3.85
N LYS A 110 -40.36 -33.79 -3.41
CA LYS A 110 -40.71 -34.02 -1.99
C LYS A 110 -39.65 -34.89 -1.31
N PHE A 111 -38.39 -34.44 -1.31
CA PHE A 111 -37.23 -35.27 -0.94
C PHE A 111 -37.28 -35.84 0.49
N GLY A 112 -37.77 -35.09 1.49
CA GLY A 112 -37.84 -35.58 2.87
C GLY A 112 -38.78 -36.78 3.04
N LYS A 113 -39.93 -36.79 2.36
CA LYS A 113 -40.86 -37.94 2.40
C LYS A 113 -40.34 -39.11 1.57
N ALA A 114 -39.69 -38.83 0.44
CA ALA A 114 -39.06 -39.86 -0.37
C ALA A 114 -37.94 -40.58 0.41
N GLU A 115 -37.12 -39.84 1.15
CA GLU A 115 -36.06 -40.38 1.99
C GLU A 115 -36.60 -41.37 3.03
N GLU A 116 -37.66 -41.01 3.76
CA GLU A 116 -38.28 -41.88 4.76
C GLU A 116 -38.70 -43.22 4.15
N LEU A 117 -39.38 -43.19 3.01
CA LEU A 117 -39.84 -44.40 2.32
C LEU A 117 -38.68 -45.24 1.79
N PHE A 118 -37.66 -44.61 1.21
CA PHE A 118 -36.49 -45.34 0.73
C PHE A 118 -35.69 -45.96 1.88
N ARG A 119 -35.55 -45.30 3.03
CA ARG A 119 -34.93 -45.89 4.23
C ARG A 119 -35.70 -47.11 4.71
N GLN A 120 -37.04 -47.02 4.77
CA GLN A 120 -37.88 -48.17 5.13
C GLN A 120 -37.75 -49.31 4.13
N ALA A 121 -37.76 -49.01 2.82
CA ALA A 121 -37.57 -50.00 1.76
C ALA A 121 -36.22 -50.70 1.86
N VAL A 122 -35.11 -49.95 1.98
CA VAL A 122 -33.76 -50.50 2.14
C VAL A 122 -33.68 -51.38 3.40
N GLN A 123 -34.14 -50.89 4.55
CA GLN A 123 -34.05 -51.63 5.80
C GLN A 123 -34.84 -52.95 5.77
N GLY A 124 -36.04 -52.94 5.18
CA GLY A 124 -36.85 -54.15 5.02
C GLY A 124 -36.23 -55.13 4.01
N GLN A 125 -35.77 -54.63 2.86
CA GLN A 125 -35.18 -55.45 1.79
C GLN A 125 -33.85 -56.08 2.22
N GLU A 126 -33.03 -55.36 3.01
CA GLU A 126 -31.80 -55.94 3.56
C GLU A 126 -32.07 -57.13 4.49
N LYS A 127 -33.17 -57.10 5.25
CA LYS A 127 -33.58 -58.19 6.14
C LYS A 127 -34.15 -59.40 5.38
N GLU A 128 -35.03 -59.14 4.41
CA GLU A 128 -35.79 -60.20 3.73
C GLU A 128 -35.10 -60.78 2.49
N LEU A 129 -34.34 -59.98 1.74
CA LEU A 129 -33.76 -60.35 0.44
C LEU A 129 -32.23 -60.43 0.44
N SER A 130 -31.56 -59.83 1.44
CA SER A 130 -30.12 -59.54 1.54
C SER A 130 -29.66 -58.18 0.99
N LYS A 131 -28.46 -57.77 1.42
CA LYS A 131 -27.82 -56.48 1.07
C LYS A 131 -27.41 -56.37 -0.39
N ASP A 132 -27.09 -57.50 -1.03
CA ASP A 132 -26.63 -57.58 -2.42
C ASP A 132 -27.79 -57.82 -3.41
N HIS A 133 -29.02 -58.02 -2.92
CA HIS A 133 -30.16 -58.25 -3.80
C HIS A 133 -30.44 -57.01 -4.66
N VAL A 134 -30.76 -57.24 -5.93
CA VAL A 134 -30.89 -56.17 -6.93
C VAL A 134 -31.92 -55.10 -6.52
N ASP A 135 -33.05 -55.49 -5.94
CA ASP A 135 -34.07 -54.55 -5.44
C ASP A 135 -33.55 -53.69 -4.28
N THR A 136 -32.78 -54.27 -3.36
CA THR A 136 -32.11 -53.54 -2.28
C THR A 136 -31.13 -52.51 -2.84
N LEU A 137 -30.36 -52.90 -3.87
CA LEU A 137 -29.39 -52.02 -4.53
C LEU A 137 -30.07 -50.86 -5.28
N TYR A 138 -31.23 -51.09 -5.90
CA TYR A 138 -32.04 -50.02 -6.50
C TYR A 138 -32.56 -49.03 -5.44
N SER A 139 -33.10 -49.54 -4.33
CA SER A 139 -33.54 -48.66 -3.24
C SER A 139 -32.39 -47.86 -2.64
N LYS A 140 -31.20 -48.46 -2.49
CA LYS A 140 -29.97 -47.74 -2.06
C LYS A 140 -29.57 -46.65 -3.06
N HIS A 141 -29.59 -46.94 -4.35
CA HIS A 141 -29.31 -45.96 -5.40
C HIS A 141 -30.25 -44.74 -5.29
N TRP A 142 -31.56 -44.97 -5.17
CA TRP A 142 -32.53 -43.89 -5.10
C TRP A 142 -32.52 -43.13 -3.76
N LEU A 143 -32.20 -43.81 -2.65
CA LEU A 143 -31.90 -43.15 -1.39
C LEU A 143 -30.69 -42.22 -1.54
N GLY A 144 -29.62 -42.70 -2.17
CA GLY A 144 -28.43 -41.90 -2.49
C GLY A 144 -28.77 -40.68 -3.37
N CYS A 145 -29.60 -40.84 -4.40
CA CYS A 145 -30.07 -39.73 -5.24
C CYS A 145 -30.85 -38.69 -4.42
N THR A 146 -31.69 -39.15 -3.48
CA THR A 146 -32.49 -38.29 -2.60
C THR A 146 -31.60 -37.49 -1.64
N LEU A 147 -30.64 -38.15 -0.99
CA LEU A 147 -29.68 -37.52 -0.10
C LEU A 147 -28.77 -36.53 -0.84
N TYR A 148 -28.34 -36.85 -2.06
CA TYR A 148 -27.60 -35.94 -2.92
C TYR A 148 -28.40 -34.64 -3.19
N LYS A 149 -29.71 -34.73 -3.45
CA LYS A 149 -30.57 -33.55 -3.64
C LYS A 149 -30.73 -32.72 -2.37
N GLN A 150 -30.74 -33.36 -1.21
CA GLN A 150 -30.72 -32.71 0.10
C GLN A 150 -29.33 -32.18 0.50
N LYS A 151 -28.29 -32.37 -0.34
CA LYS A 151 -26.89 -31.99 -0.10
C LYS A 151 -26.20 -32.78 1.02
N ASN A 152 -26.73 -33.93 1.42
CA ASN A 152 -26.05 -34.85 2.32
C ASN A 152 -25.15 -35.79 1.50
N TYR A 153 -23.98 -35.27 1.11
CA TYR A 153 -23.11 -35.95 0.15
C TYR A 153 -22.37 -37.15 0.74
N ASP A 154 -22.01 -37.11 2.03
CA ASP A 154 -21.22 -38.18 2.67
C ASP A 154 -22.03 -39.48 2.78
N GLU A 155 -23.29 -39.39 3.22
CA GLU A 155 -24.17 -40.55 3.29
C GLU A 155 -24.58 -41.03 1.89
N ALA A 156 -24.79 -40.11 0.94
CA ALA A 156 -25.06 -40.47 -0.45
C ALA A 156 -23.89 -41.26 -1.08
N GLU A 157 -22.65 -40.86 -0.79
CA GLU A 157 -21.45 -41.55 -1.25
C GLU A 157 -21.42 -43.00 -0.78
N GLU A 158 -21.66 -43.25 0.51
CA GLU A 158 -21.65 -44.60 1.08
C GLU A 158 -22.67 -45.50 0.38
N LEU A 159 -23.90 -45.02 0.20
CA LEU A 159 -24.96 -45.77 -0.48
C LEU A 159 -24.64 -46.03 -1.94
N PHE A 160 -24.10 -45.05 -2.66
CA PHE A 160 -23.71 -45.24 -4.05
C PHE A 160 -22.54 -46.22 -4.19
N ARG A 161 -21.56 -46.21 -3.27
CA ARG A 161 -20.48 -47.21 -3.26
C ARG A 161 -21.03 -48.62 -3.06
N GLN A 162 -21.93 -48.81 -2.10
CA GLN A 162 -22.60 -50.10 -1.88
C GLN A 162 -23.42 -50.54 -3.11
N ALA A 163 -24.18 -49.62 -3.71
CA ALA A 163 -24.97 -49.89 -4.91
C ALA A 163 -24.09 -50.28 -6.10
N VAL A 164 -23.01 -49.54 -6.36
CA VAL A 164 -22.05 -49.85 -7.45
C VAL A 164 -21.39 -51.21 -7.21
N GLN A 165 -20.88 -51.49 -6.01
CA GLN A 165 -20.20 -52.75 -5.71
C GLN A 165 -21.13 -53.96 -5.89
N GLY A 166 -22.35 -53.88 -5.36
CA GLY A 166 -23.35 -54.94 -5.52
C GLY A 166 -23.79 -55.11 -6.97
N GLN A 167 -24.06 -54.01 -7.69
CA GLN A 167 -24.51 -54.08 -9.09
C GLN A 167 -23.41 -54.57 -10.04
N GLU A 168 -22.14 -54.23 -9.79
CA GLU A 168 -21.02 -54.79 -10.55
C GLU A 168 -20.91 -56.31 -10.41
N LYS A 169 -21.19 -56.84 -9.20
CA LYS A 169 -21.16 -58.26 -8.90
C LYS A 169 -22.34 -59.01 -9.51
N GLU A 170 -23.57 -58.48 -9.36
CA GLU A 170 -24.80 -59.18 -9.75
C GLU A 170 -25.20 -58.95 -11.22
N LEU A 171 -24.99 -57.74 -11.75
CA LEU A 171 -25.45 -57.34 -13.09
C LEU A 171 -24.29 -57.14 -14.08
N GLY A 172 -23.07 -56.92 -13.56
CA GLY A 172 -21.88 -56.64 -14.34
C GLY A 172 -21.58 -55.15 -14.53
N LYS A 173 -20.32 -54.85 -14.83
CA LYS A 173 -19.78 -53.48 -14.91
C LYS A 173 -20.37 -52.62 -16.04
N GLY A 174 -20.85 -53.26 -17.11
CA GLY A 174 -21.39 -52.60 -18.30
C GLY A 174 -22.90 -52.40 -18.28
N TYR A 175 -23.60 -52.94 -17.27
CA TYR A 175 -25.05 -52.82 -17.20
C TYR A 175 -25.48 -51.37 -16.98
N VAL A 176 -26.56 -50.93 -17.65
CA VAL A 176 -26.96 -49.51 -17.72
C VAL A 176 -27.17 -48.91 -16.33
N ASP A 177 -27.77 -49.67 -15.42
CA ASP A 177 -28.04 -49.20 -14.05
C ASP A 177 -26.76 -49.12 -13.21
N THR A 178 -25.81 -50.05 -13.39
CA THR A 178 -24.47 -49.98 -12.79
C THR A 178 -23.75 -48.71 -13.23
N LEU A 179 -23.84 -48.38 -14.52
CA LEU A 179 -23.25 -47.16 -15.09
C LEU A 179 -23.95 -45.90 -14.59
N ASP A 180 -25.24 -45.96 -14.26
CA ASP A 180 -25.97 -44.84 -13.63
C ASP A 180 -25.55 -44.63 -12.17
N SER A 181 -25.44 -45.69 -11.37
CA SER A 181 -24.90 -45.59 -10.01
C SER A 181 -23.47 -45.05 -10.00
N LYS A 182 -22.60 -45.47 -10.95
CA LYS A 182 -21.25 -44.89 -11.11
C LYS A 182 -21.26 -43.42 -11.47
N TYR A 183 -22.17 -43.02 -12.37
CA TYR A 183 -22.34 -41.62 -12.74
C TYR A 183 -22.75 -40.77 -11.54
N TRP A 184 -23.70 -41.25 -10.72
CA TRP A 184 -24.11 -40.54 -9.52
C TRP A 184 -23.04 -40.51 -8.43
N LEU A 185 -22.32 -41.61 -8.21
CA LEU A 185 -21.16 -41.63 -7.31
C LEU A 185 -20.11 -40.59 -7.75
N GLY A 186 -19.81 -40.52 -9.05
CA GLY A 186 -18.90 -39.52 -9.61
C GLY A 186 -19.39 -38.09 -9.38
N ARG A 187 -20.71 -37.83 -9.46
CA ARG A 187 -21.27 -36.50 -9.14
C ARG A 187 -21.18 -36.16 -7.66
N THR A 188 -21.42 -37.13 -6.78
CA THR A 188 -21.27 -36.95 -5.34
C THR A 188 -19.83 -36.59 -4.98
N LEU A 189 -18.86 -37.36 -5.49
CA LEU A 189 -17.43 -37.09 -5.29
C LEU A 189 -17.00 -35.75 -5.88
N TYR A 190 -17.55 -35.36 -7.04
CA TYR A 190 -17.32 -34.01 -7.59
C TYR A 190 -17.80 -32.89 -6.65
N ARG A 191 -18.93 -33.08 -5.94
CA ARG A 191 -19.44 -32.11 -4.96
C ARG A 191 -18.59 -32.05 -3.69
N GLN A 192 -18.00 -33.17 -3.28
CA GLN A 192 -17.01 -33.26 -2.20
C GLN A 192 -15.60 -32.83 -2.63
N MET A 193 -15.43 -32.33 -3.86
CA MET A 193 -14.14 -31.90 -4.44
C MET A 193 -13.11 -33.01 -4.65
N ASN A 194 -13.50 -34.29 -4.55
CA ASN A 194 -12.65 -35.43 -4.89
C ASN A 194 -12.67 -35.67 -6.41
N TYR A 195 -12.01 -34.78 -7.15
CA TYR A 195 -12.04 -34.77 -8.62
C TYR A 195 -11.31 -35.95 -9.25
N GLY A 196 -10.29 -36.50 -8.59
CA GLY A 196 -9.50 -37.62 -9.11
C GLY A 196 -10.36 -38.88 -9.28
N GLU A 197 -11.03 -39.30 -8.20
CA GLU A 197 -11.89 -40.48 -8.24
C GLU A 197 -13.15 -40.26 -9.09
N ALA A 198 -13.72 -39.04 -9.05
CA ALA A 198 -14.83 -38.67 -9.91
C ALA A 198 -14.49 -38.83 -11.40
N GLU A 199 -13.26 -38.49 -11.81
CA GLU A 199 -12.80 -38.66 -13.19
C GLU A 199 -12.82 -40.12 -13.62
N GLU A 200 -12.30 -41.03 -12.79
CA GLU A 200 -12.26 -42.46 -13.10
C GLU A 200 -13.68 -43.02 -13.31
N LEU A 201 -14.60 -42.69 -12.41
CA LEU A 201 -16.00 -43.12 -12.49
C LEU A 201 -16.70 -42.56 -13.73
N PHE A 202 -16.50 -41.28 -14.05
CA PHE A 202 -17.09 -40.69 -15.25
C PHE A 202 -16.49 -41.29 -16.53
N ARG A 203 -15.18 -41.60 -16.58
CA ARG A 203 -14.56 -42.28 -17.72
C ARG A 203 -15.18 -43.67 -17.94
N GLN A 204 -15.36 -44.44 -16.86
CA GLN A 204 -16.03 -45.75 -16.93
C GLN A 204 -17.49 -45.62 -17.39
N ALA A 205 -18.24 -44.66 -16.85
CA ALA A 205 -19.63 -44.41 -17.25
C ALA A 205 -19.73 -44.00 -18.73
N VAL A 206 -18.86 -43.11 -19.22
CA VAL A 206 -18.80 -42.70 -20.63
C VAL A 206 -18.49 -43.89 -21.53
N GLN A 207 -17.45 -44.67 -21.23
CA GLN A 207 -17.04 -45.82 -22.04
C GLN A 207 -18.15 -46.88 -22.12
N GLY A 208 -18.77 -47.21 -20.99
CA GLY A 208 -19.87 -48.17 -20.94
C GLY A 208 -21.11 -47.67 -21.70
N ARG A 209 -21.53 -46.41 -21.46
CA ARG A 209 -22.71 -45.83 -22.13
C ARG A 209 -22.51 -45.62 -23.62
N GLU A 210 -21.30 -45.30 -24.07
CA GLU A 210 -21.00 -45.23 -25.50
C GLU A 210 -21.15 -46.58 -26.20
N LYS A 211 -20.78 -47.68 -25.52
CA LYS A 211 -20.90 -49.04 -26.05
C LYS A 211 -22.35 -49.52 -26.06
N GLU A 212 -23.07 -49.36 -24.95
CA GLU A 212 -24.41 -49.93 -24.79
C GLU A 212 -25.54 -49.05 -25.35
N LEU A 213 -25.45 -47.73 -25.21
CA LEU A 213 -26.50 -46.78 -25.60
C LEU A 213 -26.13 -45.98 -26.85
N GLY A 214 -24.86 -46.00 -27.24
CA GLY A 214 -24.33 -45.23 -28.34
C GLY A 214 -23.89 -43.82 -27.95
N ARG A 215 -23.11 -43.21 -28.85
CA ARG A 215 -22.42 -41.93 -28.65
C ARG A 215 -23.33 -40.71 -28.54
N ASN A 216 -24.57 -40.80 -29.05
CA ASN A 216 -25.52 -39.67 -29.13
C ASN A 216 -26.70 -39.81 -28.13
N HIS A 217 -26.66 -40.82 -27.26
CA HIS A 217 -27.66 -40.99 -26.22
C HIS A 217 -27.54 -39.89 -25.16
N ALA A 218 -28.66 -39.42 -24.62
CA ALA A 218 -28.69 -38.31 -23.66
C ALA A 218 -27.79 -38.58 -22.44
N ASN A 219 -27.93 -39.76 -21.83
CA ASN A 219 -27.11 -40.17 -20.68
C ASN A 219 -25.61 -40.25 -21.00
N THR A 220 -25.24 -40.61 -22.23
CA THR A 220 -23.83 -40.63 -22.67
C THR A 220 -23.26 -39.22 -22.79
N LEU A 221 -24.05 -38.29 -23.36
CA LEU A 221 -23.65 -36.88 -23.45
C LEU A 221 -23.57 -36.23 -22.07
N GLU A 222 -24.49 -36.58 -21.17
CA GLU A 222 -24.46 -36.09 -19.79
C GLU A 222 -23.21 -36.57 -19.04
N SER A 223 -22.87 -37.87 -19.12
CA SER A 223 -21.61 -38.37 -18.51
C SER A 223 -20.37 -37.70 -19.10
N LYS A 224 -20.34 -37.40 -20.41
CA LYS A 224 -19.25 -36.66 -21.05
C LYS A 224 -19.16 -35.21 -20.57
N TYR A 225 -20.30 -34.56 -20.39
CA TYR A 225 -20.38 -33.20 -19.87
C TYR A 225 -19.80 -33.14 -18.45
N TRP A 226 -20.18 -34.06 -17.57
CA TRP A 226 -19.61 -34.13 -16.22
C TRP A 226 -18.14 -34.49 -16.20
N LEU A 227 -17.69 -35.42 -17.06
CA LEU A 227 -16.27 -35.69 -17.25
C LEU A 227 -15.50 -34.42 -17.66
N GLY A 228 -16.05 -33.64 -18.60
CA GLY A 228 -15.48 -32.36 -19.01
C GLY A 228 -15.35 -31.37 -17.86
N ARG A 229 -16.38 -31.26 -17.00
CA ARG A 229 -16.36 -30.39 -15.82
C ARG A 229 -15.34 -30.84 -14.78
N THR A 230 -15.22 -32.14 -14.54
CA THR A 230 -14.22 -32.71 -13.64
C THR A 230 -12.81 -32.42 -14.15
N LEU A 231 -12.56 -32.61 -15.45
CA LEU A 231 -11.27 -32.29 -16.08
C LEU A 231 -10.95 -30.79 -16.01
N TYR A 232 -11.96 -29.91 -16.20
CA TYR A 232 -11.78 -28.46 -16.01
C TYR A 232 -11.34 -28.12 -14.58
N LYS A 233 -11.95 -28.73 -13.57
CA LYS A 233 -11.57 -28.52 -12.16
C LYS A 233 -10.17 -29.03 -11.82
N GLN A 234 -9.69 -30.04 -12.55
CA GLN A 234 -8.31 -30.51 -12.47
C GLN A 234 -7.33 -29.75 -13.39
N VAL A 235 -7.73 -28.60 -13.98
CA VAL A 235 -6.86 -27.78 -14.85
C VAL A 235 -6.46 -28.49 -16.16
N LYS A 236 -7.12 -29.61 -16.51
CA LYS A 236 -6.91 -30.37 -17.74
C LYS A 236 -7.74 -29.80 -18.90
N TYR A 237 -7.54 -28.52 -19.20
CA TYR A 237 -8.41 -27.75 -20.11
C TYR A 237 -8.46 -28.28 -21.55
N VAL A 238 -7.35 -28.80 -22.08
CA VAL A 238 -7.30 -29.32 -23.46
C VAL A 238 -8.20 -30.55 -23.64
N GLU A 239 -8.21 -31.46 -22.68
CA GLU A 239 -9.11 -32.63 -22.71
C GLU A 239 -10.57 -32.23 -22.48
N ALA A 240 -10.82 -31.31 -21.55
CA ALA A 240 -12.15 -30.78 -21.29
C ALA A 240 -12.75 -30.11 -22.54
N GLU A 241 -11.95 -29.33 -23.29
CA GLU A 241 -12.37 -28.67 -24.53
C GLU A 241 -12.89 -29.69 -25.55
N LYS A 242 -12.15 -30.79 -25.75
CA LYS A 242 -12.53 -31.84 -26.70
C LYS A 242 -13.89 -32.46 -26.34
N LEU A 243 -14.17 -32.67 -25.05
CA LEU A 243 -15.45 -33.20 -24.59
C LEU A 243 -16.57 -32.18 -24.76
N PHE A 244 -16.40 -30.95 -24.27
CA PHE A 244 -17.43 -29.91 -24.36
C PHE A 244 -17.77 -29.55 -25.81
N ARG A 245 -16.77 -29.47 -26.71
CA ARG A 245 -16.99 -29.23 -28.14
C ARG A 245 -17.84 -30.34 -28.77
N GLN A 246 -17.59 -31.61 -28.42
CA GLN A 246 -18.43 -32.73 -28.87
C GLN A 246 -19.85 -32.68 -28.32
N VAL A 247 -20.00 -32.40 -27.02
CA VAL A 247 -21.31 -32.35 -26.35
C VAL A 247 -22.15 -31.20 -26.90
N ALA A 248 -21.60 -29.99 -26.97
CA ALA A 248 -22.29 -28.81 -27.49
C ALA A 248 -22.77 -29.01 -28.93
N GLN A 249 -21.90 -29.48 -29.84
CA GLN A 249 -22.26 -29.74 -31.23
C GLN A 249 -23.38 -30.80 -31.38
N ARG A 250 -23.35 -31.85 -30.55
CA ARG A 250 -24.36 -32.92 -30.62
C ARG A 250 -25.69 -32.52 -30.01
N ARG A 251 -25.67 -31.80 -28.88
CA ARG A 251 -26.88 -31.24 -28.26
C ARG A 251 -27.53 -30.22 -29.19
N GLU A 252 -26.74 -29.35 -29.81
CA GLU A 252 -27.22 -28.37 -30.79
C GLU A 252 -27.92 -29.03 -31.98
N LYS A 253 -27.34 -30.08 -32.56
CA LYS A 253 -27.97 -30.82 -33.67
C LYS A 253 -29.27 -31.54 -33.30
N LYS A 254 -29.41 -31.99 -32.04
CA LYS A 254 -30.53 -32.84 -31.60
C LYS A 254 -31.66 -32.07 -30.91
N LEU A 255 -31.30 -31.09 -30.09
CA LEU A 255 -32.21 -30.34 -29.21
C LEU A 255 -32.41 -28.90 -29.70
N GLY A 256 -31.53 -28.42 -30.57
CA GLY A 256 -31.51 -27.03 -31.04
C GLY A 256 -30.47 -26.17 -30.33
N LYS A 257 -30.14 -25.04 -30.96
CA LYS A 257 -29.11 -24.11 -30.51
C LYS A 257 -29.46 -23.34 -29.24
N ASP A 258 -30.77 -23.09 -29.02
CA ASP A 258 -31.29 -22.29 -27.90
C ASP A 258 -31.71 -23.18 -26.72
N TYR A 259 -31.57 -24.51 -26.81
CA TYR A 259 -31.94 -25.41 -25.72
C TYR A 259 -31.00 -25.24 -24.51
N VAL A 260 -31.55 -25.24 -23.30
CA VAL A 260 -30.81 -24.93 -22.05
C VAL A 260 -29.54 -25.78 -21.88
N ASP A 261 -29.62 -27.11 -22.08
CA ASP A 261 -28.45 -27.99 -21.97
C ASP A 261 -27.40 -27.72 -23.07
N THR A 262 -27.82 -27.25 -24.24
CA THR A 262 -26.90 -26.85 -25.33
C THR A 262 -26.16 -25.59 -24.92
N LEU A 263 -26.88 -24.60 -24.40
CA LEU A 263 -26.32 -23.32 -23.96
C LEU A 263 -25.35 -23.49 -22.78
N ASP A 264 -25.70 -24.32 -21.80
CA ASP A 264 -24.80 -24.65 -20.68
C ASP A 264 -23.52 -25.38 -21.17
N SER A 265 -23.64 -26.25 -22.18
CA SER A 265 -22.45 -26.87 -22.80
C SER A 265 -21.57 -25.86 -23.54
N LYS A 266 -22.17 -24.86 -24.21
CA LYS A 266 -21.45 -23.76 -24.85
C LYS A 266 -20.78 -22.85 -23.82
N TYR A 267 -21.45 -22.57 -22.70
CA TYR A 267 -20.89 -21.83 -21.57
C TYR A 267 -19.63 -22.51 -21.02
N TRP A 268 -19.68 -23.80 -20.70
CA TRP A 268 -18.50 -24.52 -20.20
C TRP A 268 -17.37 -24.65 -21.23
N LEU A 269 -17.70 -24.76 -22.52
CA LEU A 269 -16.71 -24.67 -23.59
C LEU A 269 -16.05 -23.28 -23.60
N GLY A 270 -16.83 -22.21 -23.46
CA GLY A 270 -16.34 -20.84 -23.33
C GLY A 270 -15.39 -20.67 -22.15
N CYS A 271 -15.77 -21.14 -20.95
CA CYS A 271 -14.90 -21.11 -19.77
C CYS A 271 -13.58 -21.86 -20.03
N THR A 272 -13.66 -23.03 -20.65
CA THR A 272 -12.46 -23.85 -20.96
C THR A 272 -11.52 -23.15 -21.94
N LEU A 273 -12.07 -22.43 -22.94
CA LEU A 273 -11.29 -21.66 -23.90
C LEU A 273 -10.71 -20.38 -23.28
N TYR A 274 -11.44 -19.75 -22.36
CA TYR A 274 -10.96 -18.59 -21.60
C TYR A 274 -9.71 -18.94 -20.78
N GLU A 275 -9.70 -20.07 -20.07
CA GLU A 275 -8.53 -20.50 -19.30
C GLU A 275 -7.32 -20.84 -20.19
N GLN A 276 -7.58 -21.32 -21.41
CA GLN A 276 -6.55 -21.51 -22.44
C GLN A 276 -6.11 -20.20 -23.12
N LYS A 277 -6.60 -19.03 -22.67
CA LYS A 277 -6.33 -17.70 -23.23
C LYS A 277 -6.81 -17.51 -24.68
N LYS A 278 -7.72 -18.37 -25.15
CA LYS A 278 -8.36 -18.27 -26.48
C LYS A 278 -9.59 -17.34 -26.41
N PHE A 279 -9.37 -16.08 -26.05
CA PHE A 279 -10.44 -15.14 -25.70
C PHE A 279 -11.41 -14.85 -26.85
N GLY A 280 -10.95 -14.86 -28.10
CA GLY A 280 -11.82 -14.61 -29.26
C GLY A 280 -12.86 -15.71 -29.51
N GLU A 281 -12.47 -16.99 -29.39
CA GLU A 281 -13.43 -18.11 -29.50
C GLU A 281 -14.37 -18.15 -28.28
N ALA A 282 -13.87 -17.85 -27.08
CA ALA A 282 -14.67 -17.80 -25.87
C ALA A 282 -15.78 -16.73 -25.94
N GLU A 283 -15.45 -15.54 -26.46
CA GLU A 283 -16.41 -14.42 -26.64
C GLU A 283 -17.64 -14.86 -27.44
N GLY A 284 -17.44 -15.48 -28.61
CA GLY A 284 -18.54 -15.91 -29.47
C GLY A 284 -19.44 -16.99 -28.83
N LEU A 285 -18.87 -17.85 -27.98
CA LEU A 285 -19.64 -18.86 -27.25
C LEU A 285 -20.44 -18.26 -26.09
N PHE A 286 -19.83 -17.36 -25.32
CA PHE A 286 -20.53 -16.69 -24.22
C PHE A 286 -21.64 -15.77 -24.75
N GLN A 287 -21.44 -15.05 -25.86
CA GLN A 287 -22.49 -14.27 -26.50
C GLN A 287 -23.70 -15.13 -26.90
N GLN A 288 -23.45 -16.32 -27.49
CA GLN A 288 -24.53 -17.26 -27.83
C GLN A 288 -25.24 -17.78 -26.57
N ALA A 289 -24.49 -18.12 -25.52
CA ALA A 289 -25.04 -18.60 -24.25
C ALA A 289 -25.94 -17.54 -23.60
N VAL A 290 -25.46 -16.30 -23.48
CA VAL A 290 -26.22 -15.16 -22.95
C VAL A 290 -27.51 -14.96 -23.76
N GLN A 291 -27.41 -14.78 -25.07
CA GLN A 291 -28.58 -14.45 -25.90
C GLN A 291 -29.65 -15.55 -25.82
N GLY A 292 -29.24 -16.83 -25.84
CA GLY A 292 -30.16 -17.95 -25.69
C GLY A 292 -30.79 -18.02 -24.30
N GLN A 293 -29.99 -17.86 -23.24
CA GLN A 293 -30.47 -17.93 -21.86
C GLN A 293 -31.39 -16.76 -21.51
N GLU A 294 -31.08 -15.54 -21.97
CA GLU A 294 -31.95 -14.39 -21.79
C GLU A 294 -33.29 -14.56 -22.48
N LYS A 295 -33.30 -15.18 -23.67
CA LYS A 295 -34.52 -15.44 -24.44
C LYS A 295 -35.40 -16.52 -23.79
N GLU A 296 -34.81 -17.62 -23.34
CA GLU A 296 -35.57 -18.77 -22.82
C GLU A 296 -35.91 -18.65 -21.32
N LEU A 297 -35.02 -18.06 -20.52
CA LEU A 297 -35.13 -18.03 -19.05
C LEU A 297 -35.36 -16.62 -18.49
N GLY A 298 -35.14 -15.59 -19.32
CA GLY A 298 -35.20 -14.19 -18.93
C GLY A 298 -33.84 -13.60 -18.52
N LYS A 299 -33.69 -12.29 -18.68
CA LYS A 299 -32.44 -11.55 -18.44
C LYS A 299 -31.89 -11.67 -17.02
N ASP A 300 -32.78 -11.68 -16.04
CA ASP A 300 -32.39 -11.80 -14.63
C ASP A 300 -32.07 -13.26 -14.26
N HIS A 301 -32.22 -14.26 -15.14
CA HIS A 301 -31.94 -15.67 -14.79
C HIS A 301 -30.48 -15.87 -14.36
N VAL A 302 -30.28 -16.68 -13.32
CA VAL A 302 -28.95 -16.88 -12.71
C VAL A 302 -27.93 -17.35 -13.76
N ASP A 303 -28.32 -18.28 -14.63
CA ASP A 303 -27.47 -18.77 -15.71
C ASP A 303 -27.11 -17.68 -16.75
N ALA A 304 -28.06 -16.82 -17.12
CA ALA A 304 -27.80 -15.70 -18.02
C ALA A 304 -26.81 -14.71 -17.39
N LEU A 305 -26.97 -14.42 -16.09
CA LEU A 305 -26.07 -13.56 -15.32
C LEU A 305 -24.67 -14.18 -15.15
N TYR A 306 -24.55 -15.51 -15.07
CA TYR A 306 -23.25 -16.19 -15.10
C TYR A 306 -22.56 -16.05 -16.45
N SER A 307 -23.26 -16.34 -17.55
CA SER A 307 -22.71 -16.18 -18.90
C SER A 307 -22.33 -14.72 -19.19
N ASN A 308 -23.15 -13.75 -18.76
CA ASN A 308 -22.88 -12.31 -18.88
C ASN A 308 -21.60 -11.90 -18.14
N HIS A 309 -21.43 -12.38 -16.91
CA HIS A 309 -20.21 -12.13 -16.14
C HIS A 309 -18.96 -12.65 -16.87
N TRP A 310 -18.99 -13.88 -17.40
CA TRP A 310 -17.85 -14.46 -18.09
C TRP A 310 -17.57 -13.82 -19.46
N LEU A 311 -18.62 -13.34 -20.16
CA LEU A 311 -18.44 -12.51 -21.34
C LEU A 311 -17.72 -11.21 -20.97
N GLY A 312 -18.13 -10.55 -19.89
CA GLY A 312 -17.44 -9.37 -19.33
C GLY A 312 -15.97 -9.64 -19.02
N CYS A 313 -15.66 -10.76 -18.33
CA CYS A 313 -14.28 -11.18 -18.06
C CYS A 313 -13.47 -11.37 -19.35
N THR A 314 -14.09 -11.98 -20.36
CA THR A 314 -13.46 -12.21 -21.67
C THR A 314 -13.13 -10.90 -22.38
N LEU A 315 -14.07 -9.96 -22.41
CA LEU A 315 -13.87 -8.62 -22.99
C LEU A 315 -12.82 -7.81 -22.21
N TYR A 316 -12.80 -7.91 -20.87
CA TYR A 316 -11.76 -7.31 -20.03
C TYR A 316 -10.36 -7.81 -20.40
N LYS A 317 -10.18 -9.12 -20.61
CA LYS A 317 -8.88 -9.69 -21.03
C LYS A 317 -8.48 -9.25 -22.45
N GLN A 318 -9.45 -8.99 -23.32
CA GLN A 318 -9.21 -8.39 -24.63
C GLN A 318 -8.99 -6.85 -24.57
N LYS A 319 -8.98 -6.25 -23.38
CA LYS A 319 -8.86 -4.79 -23.15
C LYS A 319 -10.03 -3.95 -23.69
N LYS A 320 -11.17 -4.58 -23.99
CA LYS A 320 -12.43 -3.92 -24.37
C LYS A 320 -13.18 -3.49 -23.10
N TYR A 321 -12.62 -2.53 -22.35
CA TYR A 321 -13.10 -2.20 -21.01
C TYR A 321 -14.49 -1.54 -20.99
N GLY A 322 -14.88 -0.79 -22.02
CA GLY A 322 -16.20 -0.17 -22.09
C GLY A 322 -17.32 -1.20 -22.20
N GLU A 323 -17.20 -2.14 -23.14
CA GLU A 323 -18.18 -3.22 -23.32
C GLU A 323 -18.23 -4.17 -22.10
N ALA A 324 -17.08 -4.44 -21.48
CA ALA A 324 -17.01 -5.24 -20.27
C ALA A 324 -17.77 -4.59 -19.09
N GLU A 325 -17.68 -3.27 -18.95
CA GLU A 325 -18.36 -2.52 -17.89
C GLU A 325 -19.88 -2.67 -17.97
N GLU A 326 -20.46 -2.51 -19.17
CA GLU A 326 -21.91 -2.64 -19.37
C GLU A 326 -22.42 -4.02 -18.90
N LEU A 327 -21.72 -5.08 -19.29
CA LEU A 327 -22.08 -6.45 -18.90
C LEU A 327 -21.92 -6.69 -17.40
N PHE A 328 -20.84 -6.18 -16.79
CA PHE A 328 -20.65 -6.32 -15.36
C PHE A 328 -21.71 -5.55 -14.57
N ARG A 329 -22.09 -4.34 -14.98
CA ARG A 329 -23.20 -3.59 -14.34
C ARG A 329 -24.51 -4.36 -14.41
N GLN A 330 -24.85 -4.94 -15.57
CA GLN A 330 -26.04 -5.79 -15.72
C GLN A 330 -25.96 -7.04 -14.81
N ALA A 331 -24.81 -7.71 -14.76
CA ALA A 331 -24.61 -8.88 -13.92
C ALA A 331 -24.72 -8.56 -12.42
N VAL A 332 -24.16 -7.42 -11.97
CA VAL A 332 -24.27 -6.94 -10.59
C VAL A 332 -25.73 -6.67 -10.24
N GLN A 333 -26.43 -5.83 -11.02
CA GLN A 333 -27.81 -5.46 -10.74
C GLN A 333 -28.75 -6.67 -10.70
N GLY A 334 -28.60 -7.61 -11.64
CA GLY A 334 -29.39 -8.83 -11.67
C GLY A 334 -29.12 -9.75 -10.46
N ARG A 335 -27.85 -9.91 -10.06
CA ARG A 335 -27.47 -10.73 -8.90
C ARG A 335 -27.87 -10.08 -7.58
N GLU A 336 -27.74 -8.77 -7.44
CA GLU A 336 -28.22 -8.03 -6.27
C GLU A 336 -29.71 -8.24 -6.05
N LYS A 337 -30.51 -8.15 -7.12
CA LYS A 337 -31.97 -8.35 -7.06
C LYS A 337 -32.37 -9.77 -6.70
N LYS A 338 -31.63 -10.79 -7.15
CA LYS A 338 -31.99 -12.20 -6.94
C LYS A 338 -31.36 -12.87 -5.72
N LEU A 339 -30.09 -12.59 -5.47
CA LEU A 339 -29.27 -13.26 -4.46
C LEU A 339 -29.01 -12.35 -3.26
N GLY A 340 -29.17 -11.04 -3.43
CA GLY A 340 -28.80 -10.02 -2.45
C GLY A 340 -27.40 -9.44 -2.71
N LYS A 341 -27.17 -8.26 -2.12
CA LYS A 341 -25.93 -7.48 -2.26
C LYS A 341 -24.70 -8.16 -1.64
N ASP A 342 -24.90 -8.89 -0.54
CA ASP A 342 -23.82 -9.50 0.24
C ASP A 342 -23.50 -10.94 -0.25
N HIS A 343 -24.23 -11.45 -1.24
CA HIS A 343 -23.96 -12.79 -1.80
C HIS A 343 -22.61 -12.84 -2.51
N ILE A 344 -21.83 -13.91 -2.30
CA ILE A 344 -20.46 -14.06 -2.81
C ILE A 344 -20.36 -13.79 -4.32
N ASP A 345 -21.29 -14.33 -5.12
CA ASP A 345 -21.31 -14.11 -6.57
C ASP A 345 -21.58 -12.66 -6.97
N THR A 346 -22.37 -11.93 -6.18
CA THR A 346 -22.62 -10.49 -6.38
C THR A 346 -21.36 -9.70 -6.11
N LEU A 347 -20.70 -9.97 -4.98
CA LEU A 347 -19.44 -9.35 -4.59
C LEU A 347 -18.31 -9.64 -5.61
N TYR A 348 -18.30 -10.85 -6.18
CA TYR A 348 -17.35 -11.22 -7.23
C TYR A 348 -17.58 -10.40 -8.51
N SER A 349 -18.83 -10.19 -8.93
CA SER A 349 -19.13 -9.29 -10.05
C SER A 349 -18.75 -7.83 -9.73
N ASN A 350 -18.98 -7.35 -8.51
CA ASN A 350 -18.55 -6.01 -8.07
C ASN A 350 -17.04 -5.83 -8.14
N HIS A 351 -16.28 -6.84 -7.70
CA HIS A 351 -14.83 -6.83 -7.81
C HIS A 351 -14.37 -6.68 -9.28
N TRP A 352 -14.96 -7.43 -10.21
CA TRP A 352 -14.62 -7.32 -11.64
C TRP A 352 -15.05 -6.00 -12.28
N LEU A 353 -16.20 -5.46 -11.89
CA LEU A 353 -16.63 -4.12 -12.29
C LEU A 353 -15.63 -3.06 -11.80
N GLY A 354 -15.21 -3.13 -10.52
CA GLY A 354 -14.18 -2.27 -9.95
C GLY A 354 -12.85 -2.36 -10.70
N ARG A 355 -12.40 -3.57 -11.07
CA ARG A 355 -11.17 -3.75 -11.88
C ARG A 355 -11.31 -3.16 -13.27
N THR A 356 -12.49 -3.21 -13.86
CA THR A 356 -12.79 -2.63 -15.17
C THR A 356 -12.70 -1.11 -15.10
N LEU A 357 -13.37 -0.49 -14.13
CA LEU A 357 -13.31 0.95 -13.89
C LEU A 357 -11.90 1.44 -13.54
N TYR A 358 -11.14 0.67 -12.75
CA TYR A 358 -9.74 0.97 -12.45
C TYR A 358 -8.88 1.04 -13.73
N LYS A 359 -9.11 0.13 -14.70
CA LYS A 359 -8.40 0.16 -15.98
C LYS A 359 -8.81 1.32 -16.88
N GLN A 360 -10.03 1.83 -16.72
CA GLN A 360 -10.49 3.05 -17.35
C GLN A 360 -10.07 4.33 -16.61
N MET A 361 -9.24 4.23 -15.56
CA MET A 361 -8.79 5.35 -14.70
C MET A 361 -9.89 6.00 -13.86
N ASN A 362 -11.07 5.37 -13.74
CA ASN A 362 -12.13 5.81 -12.83
C ASN A 362 -11.89 5.22 -11.43
N TYR A 363 -10.86 5.72 -10.75
CA TYR A 363 -10.37 5.15 -9.49
C TYR A 363 -11.33 5.36 -8.31
N GLY A 364 -12.13 6.43 -8.32
CA GLY A 364 -13.09 6.73 -7.25
C GLY A 364 -14.21 5.70 -7.18
N GLU A 365 -14.91 5.47 -8.30
CA GLU A 365 -15.98 4.48 -8.35
C GLU A 365 -15.44 3.04 -8.18
N ALA A 366 -14.25 2.77 -8.71
CA ALA A 366 -13.57 1.49 -8.47
C ALA A 366 -13.33 1.25 -6.97
N GLU A 367 -12.83 2.26 -6.23
CA GLU A 367 -12.62 2.19 -4.79
C GLU A 367 -13.91 1.81 -4.03
N GLU A 368 -15.04 2.45 -4.36
CA GLU A 368 -16.33 2.18 -3.72
C GLU A 368 -16.78 0.73 -3.91
N LEU A 369 -16.72 0.23 -5.14
CA LEU A 369 -17.09 -1.17 -5.45
C LEU A 369 -16.19 -2.17 -4.76
N PHE A 370 -14.88 -1.92 -4.73
CA PHE A 370 -13.96 -2.79 -4.00
C PHE A 370 -14.22 -2.78 -2.49
N ARG A 371 -14.53 -1.62 -1.90
CA ARG A 371 -14.90 -1.54 -0.48
C ARG A 371 -16.19 -2.29 -0.16
N GLN A 372 -17.19 -2.23 -1.05
CA GLN A 372 -18.41 -3.05 -0.91
C GLN A 372 -18.09 -4.55 -0.96
N ALA A 373 -17.25 -4.98 -1.91
CA ALA A 373 -16.79 -6.37 -2.00
C ALA A 373 -16.07 -6.81 -0.72
N VAL A 374 -15.13 -6.00 -0.21
CA VAL A 374 -14.42 -6.26 1.04
C VAL A 374 -15.39 -6.39 2.21
N GLN A 375 -16.33 -5.46 2.37
CA GLN A 375 -17.26 -5.48 3.50
C GLN A 375 -18.12 -6.74 3.53
N GLY A 376 -18.61 -7.21 2.37
CA GLY A 376 -19.37 -8.45 2.29
C GLY A 376 -18.50 -9.68 2.52
N GLN A 377 -17.31 -9.73 1.90
CA GLN A 377 -16.38 -10.85 2.04
C GLN A 377 -15.83 -11.00 3.46
N GLU A 378 -15.60 -9.90 4.19
CA GLU A 378 -15.20 -9.94 5.59
C GLU A 378 -16.24 -10.60 6.49
N LYS A 379 -17.53 -10.42 6.20
CA LYS A 379 -18.63 -11.03 6.97
C LYS A 379 -18.77 -12.52 6.68
N GLU A 380 -18.69 -12.91 5.40
CA GLU A 380 -18.99 -14.27 4.96
C GLU A 380 -17.76 -15.20 5.03
N LEU A 381 -16.57 -14.70 4.68
CA LEU A 381 -15.35 -15.49 4.55
C LEU A 381 -14.32 -15.19 5.63
N GLY A 382 -14.42 -14.03 6.27
CA GLY A 382 -13.45 -13.53 7.25
C GLY A 382 -12.43 -12.55 6.66
N ARG A 383 -11.73 -11.85 7.56
CA ARG A 383 -10.83 -10.73 7.24
C ARG A 383 -9.55 -11.12 6.51
N ASP A 384 -9.03 -12.31 6.82
CA ASP A 384 -7.76 -12.83 6.30
C ASP A 384 -7.97 -13.78 5.11
N HIS A 385 -9.21 -14.04 4.70
CA HIS A 385 -9.47 -14.93 3.56
C HIS A 385 -8.87 -14.36 2.27
N VAL A 386 -8.30 -15.23 1.41
CA VAL A 386 -7.57 -14.85 0.18
C VAL A 386 -8.35 -13.87 -0.70
N ASN A 387 -9.63 -14.16 -0.98
CA ASN A 387 -10.48 -13.26 -1.79
C ASN A 387 -10.71 -11.89 -1.13
N THR A 388 -10.82 -11.84 0.20
CA THR A 388 -10.98 -10.59 0.96
C THR A 388 -9.71 -9.75 0.84
N LEU A 389 -8.55 -10.39 1.00
CA LEU A 389 -7.23 -9.74 0.86
C LEU A 389 -7.00 -9.26 -0.59
N GLU A 390 -7.43 -10.01 -1.60
CA GLU A 390 -7.36 -9.58 -3.00
C GLU A 390 -8.22 -8.32 -3.24
N SER A 391 -9.46 -8.29 -2.76
CA SER A 391 -10.30 -7.09 -2.88
C SER A 391 -9.71 -5.89 -2.12
N LYS A 392 -9.13 -6.10 -0.93
CA LYS A 392 -8.42 -5.04 -0.18
C LYS A 392 -7.21 -4.52 -0.96
N TYR A 393 -6.43 -5.40 -1.60
CA TYR A 393 -5.32 -5.02 -2.46
C TYR A 393 -5.77 -4.04 -3.55
N TRP A 394 -6.91 -4.29 -4.18
CA TRP A 394 -7.45 -3.38 -5.19
C TRP A 394 -7.96 -2.06 -4.63
N VAL A 395 -8.52 -2.03 -3.41
CA VAL A 395 -8.79 -0.76 -2.70
C VAL A 395 -7.48 0.01 -2.50
N GLY A 396 -6.41 -0.64 -2.03
CA GLY A 396 -5.10 -0.02 -1.81
C GLY A 396 -4.51 0.55 -3.11
N ARG A 397 -4.63 -0.19 -4.21
CA ARG A 397 -4.25 0.28 -5.56
C ARG A 397 -5.06 1.49 -6.00
N ALA A 398 -6.38 1.49 -5.81
CA ALA A 398 -7.24 2.61 -6.17
C ALA A 398 -6.90 3.87 -5.34
N LEU A 399 -6.63 3.71 -4.04
CA LEU A 399 -6.19 4.78 -3.15
C LEU A 399 -4.83 5.36 -3.58
N TYR A 400 -3.89 4.51 -3.98
CA TYR A 400 -2.58 4.94 -4.48
C TYR A 400 -2.70 5.84 -5.72
N GLU A 401 -3.50 5.45 -6.71
CA GLU A 401 -3.69 6.26 -7.93
C GLU A 401 -4.43 7.57 -7.65
N GLN A 402 -5.29 7.60 -6.62
CA GLN A 402 -5.93 8.82 -6.13
C GLN A 402 -5.02 9.70 -5.27
N MET A 403 -3.74 9.35 -5.12
CA MET A 403 -2.76 10.04 -4.28
C MET A 403 -3.11 10.05 -2.77
N LYS A 404 -3.98 9.15 -2.32
CA LYS A 404 -4.36 8.97 -0.91
C LYS A 404 -3.37 8.01 -0.22
N TYR A 405 -2.08 8.35 -0.24
CA TYR A 405 -1.00 7.44 0.15
C TYR A 405 -1.06 6.99 1.62
N GLY A 406 -1.52 7.84 2.54
CA GLY A 406 -1.64 7.45 3.96
C GLY A 406 -2.66 6.34 4.21
N GLU A 407 -3.83 6.40 3.56
CA GLU A 407 -4.84 5.35 3.65
C GLU A 407 -4.39 4.07 2.93
N ALA A 408 -3.72 4.22 1.78
CA ALA A 408 -3.15 3.08 1.05
C ALA A 408 -2.09 2.36 1.89
N GLU A 409 -1.24 3.09 2.61
CA GLU A 409 -0.19 2.53 3.46
C GLU A 409 -0.78 1.66 4.58
N GLU A 410 -1.75 2.19 5.34
CA GLU A 410 -2.42 1.45 6.42
C GLU A 410 -3.01 0.14 5.89
N LEU A 411 -3.69 0.21 4.74
CA LEU A 411 -4.33 -0.94 4.15
C LEU A 411 -3.32 -1.98 3.63
N PHE A 412 -2.26 -1.55 2.92
CA PHE A 412 -1.23 -2.46 2.44
C PHE A 412 -0.46 -3.14 3.58
N ARG A 413 -0.24 -2.47 4.72
CA ARG A 413 0.34 -3.11 5.91
C ARG A 413 -0.54 -4.25 6.43
N GLN A 414 -1.86 -4.03 6.50
CA GLN A 414 -2.81 -5.07 6.89
C GLN A 414 -2.82 -6.24 5.90
N ILE A 415 -2.79 -5.96 4.59
CA ILE A 415 -2.76 -6.99 3.55
C ILE A 415 -1.50 -7.83 3.63
N VAL A 416 -0.32 -7.20 3.74
CA VAL A 416 0.95 -7.92 3.86
C VAL A 416 0.94 -8.83 5.09
N GLN A 417 0.46 -8.34 6.24
CA GLN A 417 0.37 -9.16 7.45
C GLN A 417 -0.55 -10.38 7.27
N GLY A 418 -1.74 -10.18 6.68
CA GLY A 418 -2.68 -11.27 6.41
C GLY A 418 -2.14 -12.29 5.40
N GLN A 419 -1.55 -11.82 4.30
CA GLN A 419 -1.00 -12.70 3.26
C GLN A 419 0.25 -13.45 3.76
N GLU A 420 1.11 -12.84 4.57
CA GLU A 420 2.25 -13.55 5.18
C GLU A 420 1.80 -14.71 6.07
N LYS A 421 0.67 -14.56 6.76
CA LYS A 421 0.09 -15.59 7.63
C LYS A 421 -0.56 -16.73 6.84
N GLU A 422 -1.35 -16.41 5.81
CA GLU A 422 -2.16 -17.39 5.08
C GLU A 422 -1.43 -18.03 3.89
N LEU A 423 -0.66 -17.24 3.14
CA LEU A 423 0.02 -17.66 1.90
C LEU A 423 1.53 -17.84 2.08
N GLY A 424 2.09 -17.28 3.14
CA GLY A 424 3.53 -17.24 3.38
C GLY A 424 4.22 -16.00 2.80
N LYS A 425 5.45 -15.76 3.27
CA LYS A 425 6.23 -14.55 2.96
C LYS A 425 6.71 -14.44 1.51
N ASP A 426 6.92 -15.59 0.88
CA ASP A 426 7.46 -15.71 -0.48
C ASP A 426 6.35 -15.90 -1.54
N SER A 427 5.07 -15.95 -1.16
CA SER A 427 3.97 -16.04 -2.13
C SER A 427 3.99 -14.83 -3.07
N VAL A 428 3.70 -15.06 -4.35
CA VAL A 428 3.66 -14.01 -5.39
C VAL A 428 2.74 -12.85 -4.97
N ASP A 429 1.58 -13.15 -4.38
CA ASP A 429 0.63 -12.14 -3.94
C ASP A 429 1.18 -11.30 -2.76
N THR A 430 1.86 -11.94 -1.81
CA THR A 430 2.51 -11.26 -0.68
C THR A 430 3.60 -10.31 -1.17
N LEU A 431 4.41 -10.76 -2.14
CA LEU A 431 5.48 -9.98 -2.74
C LEU A 431 4.93 -8.80 -3.56
N ASP A 432 3.81 -8.98 -4.25
CA ASP A 432 3.08 -7.91 -4.93
C ASP A 432 2.57 -6.84 -3.95
N SER A 433 2.00 -7.25 -2.82
CA SER A 433 1.55 -6.29 -1.79
C SER A 433 2.72 -5.55 -1.14
N LYS A 434 3.85 -6.23 -0.86
CA LYS A 434 5.07 -5.59 -0.35
C LYS A 434 5.63 -4.56 -1.32
N TYR A 435 5.64 -4.88 -2.61
CA TYR A 435 6.02 -3.95 -3.66
C TYR A 435 5.14 -2.70 -3.66
N TRP A 436 3.82 -2.83 -3.57
CA TRP A 436 2.92 -1.67 -3.54
C TRP A 436 2.99 -0.87 -2.24
N LEU A 437 3.23 -1.51 -1.10
CA LEU A 437 3.55 -0.82 0.14
C LEU A 437 4.84 0.01 0.00
N GLY A 438 5.90 -0.57 -0.59
CA GLY A 438 7.14 0.13 -0.88
C GLY A 438 6.94 1.32 -1.81
N CYS A 439 6.15 1.16 -2.89
CA CYS A 439 5.78 2.26 -3.79
C CYS A 439 5.02 3.38 -3.07
N THR A 440 4.14 3.02 -2.13
CA THR A 440 3.36 3.98 -1.33
C THR A 440 4.28 4.78 -0.41
N LEU A 441 5.17 4.11 0.31
CA LEU A 441 6.16 4.72 1.18
C LEU A 441 7.16 5.59 0.41
N TYR A 442 7.57 5.16 -0.79
CA TYR A 442 8.41 5.97 -1.68
C TYR A 442 7.72 7.29 -2.06
N ARG A 443 6.42 7.27 -2.36
CA ARG A 443 5.65 8.51 -2.64
C ARG A 443 5.51 9.42 -1.42
N GLN A 444 5.56 8.85 -0.21
CA GLN A 444 5.60 9.58 1.05
C GLN A 444 7.02 9.99 1.46
N ILE A 445 8.04 9.80 0.60
CA ILE A 445 9.45 10.18 0.86
C ILE A 445 10.10 9.32 1.97
N ASN A 446 9.45 8.22 2.40
CA ASN A 446 10.04 7.26 3.33
C ASN A 446 10.88 6.23 2.57
N TYR A 447 12.00 6.68 2.01
CA TYR A 447 12.84 5.87 1.13
C TYR A 447 13.54 4.71 1.83
N GLY A 448 13.86 4.83 3.12
CA GLY A 448 14.51 3.77 3.90
C GLY A 448 13.62 2.55 4.06
N GLU A 449 12.38 2.73 4.50
CA GLU A 449 11.45 1.62 4.64
C GLU A 449 11.00 1.07 3.27
N ALA A 450 10.85 1.94 2.27
CA ALA A 450 10.59 1.51 0.90
C ALA A 450 11.71 0.61 0.36
N GLU A 451 12.98 0.94 0.62
CA GLU A 451 14.13 0.11 0.25
C GLU A 451 14.03 -1.30 0.85
N GLU A 452 13.73 -1.42 2.14
CA GLU A 452 13.62 -2.73 2.81
C GLU A 452 12.54 -3.61 2.16
N LEU A 453 11.37 -3.04 1.88
CA LEU A 453 10.26 -3.76 1.24
C LEU A 453 10.59 -4.15 -0.20
N PHE A 454 11.23 -3.26 -0.96
CA PHE A 454 11.66 -3.58 -2.32
C PHE A 454 12.75 -4.68 -2.32
N ARG A 455 13.69 -4.68 -1.38
CA ARG A 455 14.69 -5.78 -1.25
C ARG A 455 14.01 -7.12 -1.00
N GLN A 456 13.03 -7.16 -0.09
CA GLN A 456 12.26 -8.38 0.16
C GLN A 456 11.49 -8.84 -1.09
N ALA A 457 10.83 -7.92 -1.79
CA ALA A 457 10.10 -8.22 -3.02
C ALA A 457 11.02 -8.74 -4.15
N VAL A 458 12.20 -8.13 -4.33
CA VAL A 458 13.20 -8.59 -5.31
C VAL A 458 13.67 -10.00 -4.95
N GLN A 459 14.10 -10.24 -3.71
CA GLN A 459 14.64 -11.53 -3.28
C GLN A 459 13.61 -12.66 -3.46
N GLY A 460 12.36 -12.44 -3.05
CA GLY A 460 11.29 -13.42 -3.23
C GLY A 460 10.95 -13.66 -4.70
N ARG A 461 10.79 -12.59 -5.50
CA ARG A 461 10.43 -12.73 -6.92
C ARG A 461 11.55 -13.36 -7.75
N GLU A 462 12.81 -13.11 -7.42
CA GLU A 462 13.94 -13.80 -8.07
C GLU A 462 13.90 -15.31 -7.86
N LYS A 463 13.51 -15.76 -6.66
CA LYS A 463 13.41 -17.17 -6.30
C LYS A 463 12.21 -17.85 -6.98
N GLU A 464 11.05 -17.21 -6.99
CA GLU A 464 9.80 -17.82 -7.47
C GLU A 464 9.57 -17.65 -8.98
N LEU A 465 9.91 -16.48 -9.53
CA LEU A 465 9.63 -16.11 -10.93
C LEU A 465 10.88 -16.10 -11.81
N GLY A 466 12.06 -16.01 -11.19
CA GLY A 466 13.34 -15.83 -11.86
C GLY A 466 13.78 -14.37 -11.97
N ARG A 467 15.08 -14.19 -12.25
CA ARG A 467 15.75 -12.88 -12.25
C ARG A 467 15.31 -11.94 -13.36
N ASP A 468 14.94 -12.49 -14.51
CA ASP A 468 14.62 -11.74 -15.73
C ASP A 468 13.10 -11.55 -15.91
N HIS A 469 12.26 -12.03 -14.99
CA HIS A 469 10.81 -11.87 -15.08
C HIS A 469 10.39 -10.40 -14.91
N VAL A 470 9.44 -9.92 -15.72
CA VAL A 470 8.94 -8.52 -15.72
C VAL A 470 8.72 -7.94 -14.32
N ASN A 471 7.96 -8.62 -13.46
CA ASN A 471 7.70 -8.16 -12.08
C ASN A 471 8.99 -8.08 -11.22
N THR A 472 9.95 -8.98 -11.43
CA THR A 472 11.24 -8.94 -10.73
C THR A 472 12.04 -7.71 -11.15
N LEU A 473 12.06 -7.43 -12.45
CA LEU A 473 12.73 -6.25 -13.02
C LEU A 473 12.07 -4.95 -12.53
N ASP A 474 10.75 -4.88 -12.45
CA ASP A 474 10.03 -3.72 -11.90
C ASP A 474 10.39 -3.48 -10.42
N SER A 475 10.45 -4.54 -9.59
CA SER A 475 10.90 -4.40 -8.19
C SER A 475 12.34 -3.90 -8.09
N LYS A 476 13.24 -4.39 -8.96
CA LYS A 476 14.65 -3.93 -9.00
C LYS A 476 14.76 -2.47 -9.42
N TYR A 477 13.95 -2.04 -10.39
CA TYR A 477 13.89 -0.64 -10.81
C TYR A 477 13.50 0.25 -9.64
N TRP A 478 12.44 -0.09 -8.90
CA TRP A 478 11.99 0.71 -7.75
C TRP A 478 12.95 0.66 -6.56
N LEU A 479 13.62 -0.48 -6.33
CA LEU A 479 14.72 -0.56 -5.37
C LEU A 479 15.86 0.41 -5.76
N GLY A 480 16.27 0.40 -7.03
CA GLY A 480 17.29 1.33 -7.55
C GLY A 480 16.87 2.79 -7.40
N ARG A 481 15.59 3.11 -7.61
CA ARG A 481 15.03 4.45 -7.38
C ARG A 481 15.10 4.84 -5.90
N ALA A 482 14.72 3.96 -4.99
CA ALA A 482 14.79 4.22 -3.55
C ALA A 482 16.24 4.44 -3.08
N LEU A 483 17.19 3.68 -3.62
CA LEU A 483 18.63 3.84 -3.35
C LEU A 483 19.19 5.13 -3.91
N TYR A 484 18.77 5.52 -5.13
CA TYR A 484 19.17 6.77 -5.76
C TYR A 484 18.77 7.99 -4.91
N GLU A 485 17.53 8.04 -4.41
CA GLU A 485 17.07 9.14 -3.55
C GLU A 485 17.80 9.19 -2.19
N GLN A 486 18.35 8.06 -1.75
CA GLN A 486 19.21 7.96 -0.56
C GLN A 486 20.69 8.23 -0.85
N MET A 487 21.04 8.67 -2.07
CA MET A 487 22.42 8.93 -2.53
C MET A 487 23.33 7.70 -2.56
N LYS A 488 22.77 6.47 -2.52
CA LYS A 488 23.51 5.21 -2.65
C LYS A 488 23.70 4.86 -4.14
N TYR A 489 24.40 5.73 -4.87
CA TYR A 489 24.43 5.70 -6.34
C TYR A 489 25.08 4.45 -6.94
N GLY A 490 26.11 3.88 -6.29
CA GLY A 490 26.79 2.68 -6.78
C GLY A 490 25.88 1.45 -6.79
N GLU A 491 25.17 1.18 -5.68
CA GLU A 491 24.18 0.09 -5.62
C GLU A 491 23.00 0.32 -6.57
N ALA A 492 22.54 1.58 -6.68
CA ALA A 492 21.46 1.93 -7.61
C ALA A 492 21.86 1.67 -9.06
N GLU A 493 23.09 2.03 -9.45
CA GLU A 493 23.62 1.79 -10.80
C GLU A 493 23.63 0.29 -11.13
N GLU A 494 24.13 -0.56 -10.22
CA GLU A 494 24.18 -2.01 -10.44
C GLU A 494 22.79 -2.58 -10.74
N LEU A 495 21.79 -2.19 -9.93
CA LEU A 495 20.41 -2.63 -10.11
C LEU A 495 19.83 -2.15 -11.44
N PHE A 496 20.01 -0.87 -11.80
CA PHE A 496 19.51 -0.37 -13.07
C PHE A 496 20.19 -1.06 -14.26
N ARG A 497 21.48 -1.39 -14.20
CA ARG A 497 22.16 -2.17 -15.24
C ARG A 497 21.59 -3.58 -15.36
N GLN A 498 21.30 -4.25 -14.24
CA GLN A 498 20.62 -5.55 -14.27
C GLN A 498 19.23 -5.46 -14.91
N VAL A 499 18.46 -4.41 -14.60
CA VAL A 499 17.14 -4.17 -15.21
C VAL A 499 17.27 -3.97 -16.73
N VAL A 500 18.21 -3.15 -17.18
CA VAL A 500 18.47 -2.92 -18.61
C VAL A 500 18.83 -4.24 -19.31
N GLN A 501 19.71 -5.07 -18.72
CA GLN A 501 20.08 -6.37 -19.29
C GLN A 501 18.89 -7.34 -19.38
N GLY A 502 18.04 -7.40 -18.35
CA GLY A 502 16.83 -8.23 -18.36
C GLY A 502 15.82 -7.77 -19.42
N GLN A 503 15.57 -6.46 -19.48
CA GLN A 503 14.65 -5.87 -20.46
C GLN A 503 15.15 -6.04 -21.91
N GLU A 504 16.47 -6.03 -22.16
CA GLU A 504 17.05 -6.28 -23.49
C GLU A 504 16.68 -7.66 -24.01
N LYS A 505 16.75 -8.69 -23.15
CA LYS A 505 16.44 -10.08 -23.52
C LYS A 505 14.97 -10.27 -23.87
N GLU A 506 14.06 -9.55 -23.21
CA GLU A 506 12.62 -9.70 -23.41
C GLU A 506 12.06 -8.86 -24.58
N HIS A 507 12.48 -7.61 -24.71
CA HIS A 507 11.80 -6.62 -25.58
C HIS A 507 12.69 -6.04 -26.70
N GLY A 508 13.97 -6.42 -26.79
CA GLY A 508 14.93 -5.89 -27.75
C GLY A 508 15.54 -4.53 -27.35
N ARG A 509 16.53 -4.05 -28.13
CA ARG A 509 17.47 -2.96 -27.75
C ARG A 509 16.89 -1.54 -27.58
N ASP A 510 15.70 -1.27 -28.12
CA ASP A 510 15.13 0.09 -28.25
C ASP A 510 13.77 0.28 -27.54
N HIS A 511 13.29 -0.69 -26.75
CA HIS A 511 11.98 -0.58 -26.10
C HIS A 511 11.92 0.59 -25.10
N VAL A 512 10.79 1.31 -25.03
CA VAL A 512 10.62 2.54 -24.23
C VAL A 512 10.99 2.34 -22.75
N ASN A 513 10.60 1.22 -22.15
CA ASN A 513 10.95 0.91 -20.75
C ASN A 513 12.47 0.72 -20.55
N MET A 514 13.17 0.18 -21.55
CA MET A 514 14.62 0.03 -21.51
C MET A 514 15.32 1.39 -21.56
N LEU A 515 14.83 2.32 -22.39
CA LEU A 515 15.36 3.69 -22.47
C LEU A 515 15.17 4.45 -21.15
N GLU A 516 14.05 4.22 -20.45
CA GLU A 516 13.82 4.76 -19.11
C GLU A 516 14.80 4.17 -18.07
N SER A 517 15.01 2.86 -18.06
CA SER A 517 15.99 2.24 -17.16
C SER A 517 17.42 2.72 -17.45
N LYS A 518 17.80 2.86 -18.73
CA LYS A 518 19.09 3.44 -19.14
C LYS A 518 19.24 4.89 -18.69
N TYR A 519 18.16 5.69 -18.72
CA TYR A 519 18.17 7.05 -18.21
C TYR A 519 18.61 7.10 -16.74
N TRP A 520 18.14 6.17 -15.91
CA TRP A 520 18.56 6.10 -14.50
C TRP A 520 20.01 5.63 -14.32
N VAL A 521 20.52 4.76 -15.20
CA VAL A 521 21.97 4.46 -15.27
C VAL A 521 22.75 5.74 -15.61
N GLY A 522 22.30 6.52 -16.59
CA GLY A 522 22.94 7.79 -16.96
C GLY A 522 22.94 8.82 -15.83
N ARG A 523 21.82 8.93 -15.11
CA ARG A 523 21.67 9.81 -13.93
C ARG A 523 22.61 9.39 -12.79
N THR A 524 22.66 8.10 -12.46
CA THR A 524 23.56 7.56 -11.42
C THR A 524 25.04 7.78 -11.77
N LEU A 525 25.44 7.53 -13.02
CA LEU A 525 26.80 7.82 -13.50
C LEU A 525 27.16 9.30 -13.41
N TYR A 526 26.21 10.20 -13.77
CA TYR A 526 26.42 11.64 -13.64
C TYR A 526 26.64 12.08 -12.18
N GLU A 527 25.83 11.59 -11.24
CA GLU A 527 26.00 11.92 -9.82
C GLU A 527 27.31 11.37 -9.23
N GLN A 528 27.79 10.24 -9.77
CA GLN A 528 29.11 9.66 -9.43
C GLN A 528 30.29 10.36 -10.13
N LYS A 529 30.03 11.39 -10.94
CA LYS A 529 31.01 12.18 -11.71
C LYS A 529 31.70 11.43 -12.86
N PHE A 530 31.13 10.29 -13.29
CA PHE A 530 31.56 9.59 -14.52
C PHE A 530 30.94 10.25 -15.76
N PHE A 531 31.26 11.54 -15.97
CA PHE A 531 30.62 12.36 -17.00
C PHE A 531 30.86 11.87 -18.43
N GLY A 532 31.98 11.18 -18.67
CA GLY A 532 32.29 10.57 -19.97
C GLY A 532 31.30 9.48 -20.35
N GLU A 533 31.13 8.50 -19.47
CA GLU A 533 30.18 7.39 -19.67
C GLU A 533 28.72 7.89 -19.66
N ALA A 534 28.40 8.85 -18.79
CA ALA A 534 27.08 9.46 -18.76
C ALA A 534 26.75 10.15 -20.10
N GLU A 535 27.70 10.90 -20.69
CA GLU A 535 27.51 11.52 -22.01
C GLU A 535 27.21 10.46 -23.09
N GLU A 536 28.04 9.42 -23.20
CA GLU A 536 27.86 8.37 -24.20
C GLU A 536 26.50 7.69 -24.08
N LEU A 537 26.09 7.38 -22.85
CA LEU A 537 24.82 6.74 -22.58
C LEU A 537 23.63 7.67 -22.89
N PHE A 538 23.69 8.94 -22.49
CA PHE A 538 22.63 9.90 -22.80
C PHE A 538 22.50 10.17 -24.30
N ARG A 539 23.58 10.12 -25.09
CA ARG A 539 23.50 10.18 -26.56
C ARG A 539 22.68 9.02 -27.13
N GLN A 540 22.96 7.79 -26.66
CA GLN A 540 22.21 6.60 -27.08
C GLN A 540 20.73 6.71 -26.69
N ILE A 541 20.44 7.18 -25.47
CA ILE A 541 19.07 7.36 -24.98
C ILE A 541 18.32 8.39 -25.82
N VAL A 542 18.91 9.56 -26.08
CA VAL A 542 18.29 10.62 -26.89
C VAL A 542 18.00 10.09 -28.29
N GLN A 543 18.96 9.43 -28.94
CA GLN A 543 18.75 8.87 -30.27
C GLN A 543 17.60 7.85 -30.31
N GLY A 544 17.53 6.94 -29.34
CA GLY A 544 16.44 5.97 -29.22
C GLY A 544 15.08 6.63 -28.94
N GLN A 545 15.04 7.57 -28.00
CA GLN A 545 13.80 8.28 -27.64
C GLN A 545 13.29 9.19 -28.76
N GLU A 546 14.18 9.78 -29.57
CA GLU A 546 13.78 10.54 -30.76
C GLU A 546 13.10 9.66 -31.81
N LYS A 547 13.59 8.44 -32.00
CA LYS A 547 13.04 7.46 -32.94
C LYS A 547 11.68 6.93 -32.48
N GLU A 548 11.55 6.57 -31.20
CA GLU A 548 10.34 5.90 -30.68
C GLU A 548 9.25 6.87 -30.20
N LEU A 549 9.64 7.97 -29.54
CA LEU A 549 8.70 8.91 -28.90
C LEU A 549 8.60 10.25 -29.66
N GLY A 550 9.60 10.57 -30.47
CA GLY A 550 9.75 11.84 -31.16
C GLY A 550 10.62 12.86 -30.40
N LYS A 551 11.16 13.81 -31.17
CA LYS A 551 12.11 14.84 -30.69
C LYS A 551 11.56 15.80 -29.63
N ASP A 552 10.24 16.02 -29.63
CA ASP A 552 9.55 16.93 -28.70
C ASP A 552 8.84 16.16 -27.57
N HIS A 553 9.09 14.85 -27.41
CA HIS A 553 8.53 14.09 -26.30
C HIS A 553 9.13 14.54 -24.96
N ALA A 554 8.35 14.44 -23.87
CA ALA A 554 8.76 14.93 -22.55
C ALA A 554 10.08 14.28 -22.08
N ASN A 555 10.14 12.96 -22.16
CA ASN A 555 11.31 12.17 -21.77
C ASN A 555 12.52 12.47 -22.66
N THR A 556 12.33 12.63 -23.98
CA THR A 556 13.39 12.99 -24.92
C THR A 556 14.01 14.34 -24.56
N LEU A 557 13.19 15.34 -24.26
CA LEU A 557 13.66 16.67 -23.87
C LEU A 557 14.39 16.65 -22.53
N ASP A 558 13.95 15.83 -21.57
CA ASP A 558 14.66 15.68 -20.29
C ASP A 558 16.02 14.99 -20.46
N SER A 559 16.09 13.90 -21.24
CA SER A 559 17.35 13.24 -21.59
C SER A 559 18.32 14.18 -22.31
N LYS A 560 17.83 15.03 -23.22
CA LYS A 560 18.66 16.06 -23.87
C LYS A 560 19.21 17.10 -22.90
N TYR A 561 18.43 17.48 -21.89
CA TYR A 561 18.92 18.37 -20.82
C TYR A 561 20.06 17.71 -20.04
N TRP A 562 19.93 16.43 -19.67
CA TRP A 562 20.98 15.70 -18.98
C TRP A 562 22.22 15.45 -19.84
N LEU A 563 22.05 15.20 -21.14
CA LEU A 563 23.16 15.20 -22.10
C LEU A 563 23.87 16.56 -22.13
N GLY A 564 23.12 17.66 -22.19
CA GLY A 564 23.67 19.02 -22.13
C GLY A 564 24.46 19.29 -20.84
N ARG A 565 24.01 18.75 -19.70
CA ARG A 565 24.76 18.79 -18.44
C ARG A 565 26.05 17.98 -18.49
N ALA A 566 26.03 16.76 -19.01
CA ALA A 566 27.23 15.95 -19.15
C ALA A 566 28.26 16.61 -20.07
N LEU A 567 27.81 17.20 -21.20
CA LEU A 567 28.66 17.96 -22.12
C LEU A 567 29.27 19.20 -21.47
N TYR A 568 28.50 19.92 -20.64
CA TYR A 568 28.98 21.07 -19.88
C TYR A 568 30.13 20.69 -18.93
N GLU A 569 29.97 19.63 -18.13
CA GLU A 569 31.02 19.18 -17.20
C GLU A 569 32.27 18.68 -17.92
N ARG A 570 32.14 18.22 -19.17
CA ARG A 570 33.25 17.83 -20.05
C ARG A 570 33.85 18.98 -20.86
N MET A 571 33.45 20.22 -20.59
CA MET A 571 33.92 21.42 -21.29
C MET A 571 33.61 21.45 -22.80
N LYS A 572 32.65 20.64 -23.28
CA LYS A 572 32.17 20.64 -24.66
C LYS A 572 31.08 21.70 -24.85
N TYR A 573 31.42 22.95 -24.56
CA TYR A 573 30.44 24.03 -24.42
C TYR A 573 29.65 24.35 -25.69
N GLY A 574 30.28 24.34 -26.86
CA GLY A 574 29.60 24.63 -28.13
C GLY A 574 28.50 23.62 -28.45
N GLU A 575 28.79 22.33 -28.27
CA GLU A 575 27.80 21.27 -28.48
C GLU A 575 26.68 21.29 -27.42
N ALA A 576 27.04 21.56 -26.16
CA ALA A 576 26.06 21.70 -25.08
C ALA A 576 25.11 22.87 -25.34
N GLU A 577 25.62 24.00 -25.84
CA GLU A 577 24.84 25.19 -26.14
C GLU A 577 23.82 24.94 -27.25
N GLU A 578 24.24 24.34 -28.37
CA GLU A 578 23.36 24.02 -29.49
C GLU A 578 22.22 23.09 -29.05
N LEU A 579 22.58 22.02 -28.33
CA LEU A 579 21.61 21.05 -27.81
C LEU A 579 20.61 21.70 -26.85
N LEU A 580 21.08 22.51 -25.90
CA LEU A 580 20.23 23.15 -24.90
C LEU A 580 19.33 24.24 -25.50
N ARG A 581 19.75 24.94 -26.56
CA ARG A 581 18.86 25.86 -27.29
C ARG A 581 17.66 25.12 -27.87
N GLN A 582 17.90 23.98 -28.50
CA GLN A 582 16.83 23.14 -29.05
C GLN A 582 15.93 22.58 -27.93
N THR A 583 16.52 22.10 -26.83
CA THR A 583 15.76 21.58 -25.68
C THR A 583 14.89 22.64 -25.02
N VAL A 584 15.39 23.86 -24.81
CA VAL A 584 14.60 24.96 -24.24
C VAL A 584 13.42 25.27 -25.14
N GLN A 585 13.62 25.43 -26.46
CA GLN A 585 12.52 25.68 -27.39
C GLN A 585 11.45 24.57 -27.35
N GLY A 586 11.88 23.31 -27.34
CA GLY A 586 10.96 22.16 -27.24
C GLY A 586 10.19 22.13 -25.91
N GLN A 587 10.88 22.39 -24.79
CA GLN A 587 10.26 22.44 -23.45
C GLN A 587 9.29 23.60 -23.31
N GLU A 588 9.63 24.78 -23.81
CA GLU A 588 8.76 25.96 -23.79
C GLU A 588 7.50 25.75 -24.62
N LYS A 589 7.63 25.15 -25.81
CA LYS A 589 6.49 24.85 -26.68
C LYS A 589 5.54 23.83 -26.03
N LYS A 590 6.07 22.85 -25.30
CA LYS A 590 5.28 21.75 -24.73
C LYS A 590 4.67 22.05 -23.37
N PHE A 591 5.44 22.67 -22.48
CA PHE A 591 5.06 22.86 -21.09
C PHE A 591 4.83 24.33 -20.71
N GLY A 592 5.16 25.26 -21.60
CA GLY A 592 5.16 26.70 -21.30
C GLY A 592 6.50 27.20 -20.78
N LYS A 593 6.70 28.52 -20.84
CA LYS A 593 7.97 29.20 -20.52
C LYS A 593 8.37 29.12 -19.05
N ASP A 594 7.41 28.92 -18.16
CA ASP A 594 7.58 28.95 -16.71
C ASP A 594 7.67 27.54 -16.09
N HIS A 595 7.60 26.49 -16.92
CA HIS A 595 7.74 25.12 -16.43
C HIS A 595 9.16 24.87 -15.90
N VAL A 596 9.27 24.13 -14.79
CA VAL A 596 10.52 23.88 -14.05
C VAL A 596 11.66 23.39 -14.97
N ASN A 597 11.36 22.49 -15.89
CA ASN A 597 12.37 21.93 -16.81
C ASN A 597 12.87 22.98 -17.81
N ALA A 598 11.98 23.82 -18.37
CA ALA A 598 12.36 24.90 -19.28
C ALA A 598 13.25 25.94 -18.58
N LEU A 599 12.91 26.29 -17.33
CA LEU A 599 13.71 27.18 -16.50
C LEU A 599 15.10 26.59 -16.18
N ALA A 600 15.17 25.30 -15.85
CA ALA A 600 16.43 24.63 -15.56
C ALA A 600 17.37 24.61 -16.79
N SER A 601 16.85 24.22 -17.95
CA SER A 601 17.60 24.23 -19.21
C SER A 601 18.05 25.65 -19.60
N ARG A 602 17.19 26.66 -19.42
CA ARG A 602 17.52 28.06 -19.72
C ARG A 602 18.62 28.61 -18.80
N ARG A 603 18.58 28.27 -17.50
CA ARG A 603 19.64 28.63 -16.54
C ARG A 603 20.98 28.03 -16.93
N LEU A 604 20.99 26.76 -17.35
CA LEU A 604 22.21 26.09 -17.80
C LEU A 604 22.74 26.72 -19.10
N LEU A 605 21.86 27.03 -20.04
CA LEU A 605 22.21 27.72 -21.28
C LEU A 605 22.83 29.11 -21.01
N ARG A 606 22.29 29.87 -20.05
CA ARG A 606 22.87 31.16 -19.64
C ARG A 606 24.26 31.01 -19.02
N LYS A 607 24.46 29.97 -18.20
CA LYS A 607 25.80 29.65 -17.65
C LYS A 607 26.81 29.32 -18.73
N LEU A 608 26.41 28.55 -19.75
CA LEU A 608 27.23 28.23 -20.91
C LEU A 608 27.69 29.48 -21.66
N GLN A 609 26.75 30.39 -21.94
CA GLN A 609 27.05 31.64 -22.66
C GLN A 609 28.07 32.51 -21.92
N LEU A 610 28.04 32.50 -20.59
CA LEU A 610 29.03 33.18 -19.74
C LEU A 610 30.39 32.45 -19.68
N ALA A 611 30.41 31.13 -19.86
CA ALA A 611 31.63 30.31 -19.85
C ALA A 611 32.37 30.32 -21.20
N SER A 612 31.65 30.47 -22.32
CA SER A 612 32.23 30.61 -23.67
C SER A 612 32.88 31.97 -23.94
N SER A 613 32.68 32.96 -23.06
CA SER A 613 33.41 34.24 -23.07
C SER A 613 34.79 34.13 -22.39
N SER A 614 35.76 33.56 -23.12
CA SER A 614 37.24 33.66 -23.00
C SER A 614 38.03 32.53 -22.32
N PRO A 615 39.20 32.13 -22.90
CA PRO A 615 40.34 31.59 -22.15
C PRO A 615 41.57 32.53 -22.21
N LEU A 616 42.33 32.73 -21.10
CA LEU A 616 43.82 32.90 -21.06
C LEU A 616 44.41 33.42 -19.71
N THR A 617 45.44 32.70 -19.24
CA THR A 617 46.69 33.03 -18.48
C THR A 617 46.81 34.07 -17.33
N ILE A 618 47.63 33.67 -16.35
CA ILE A 618 47.70 34.08 -14.93
C ILE A 618 48.29 35.48 -14.62
N ASN A 619 48.96 36.18 -15.54
CA ASN A 619 49.42 37.58 -15.30
C ASN A 619 48.40 38.65 -15.73
N GLY A 620 47.38 38.28 -16.51
CA GLY A 620 46.25 39.17 -16.81
C GLY A 620 45.29 39.29 -15.61
N THR A 621 45.32 38.35 -14.68
CA THR A 621 44.31 38.21 -13.63
C THR A 621 44.19 39.47 -12.77
N THR A 622 45.27 40.11 -12.34
CA THR A 622 45.18 41.29 -11.47
C THR A 622 44.62 42.52 -12.19
N GLN A 623 45.01 42.76 -13.45
CA GLN A 623 44.49 43.87 -14.26
C GLN A 623 43.05 43.61 -14.71
N ILE A 624 42.72 42.36 -15.06
CA ILE A 624 41.37 41.93 -15.43
C ILE A 624 40.45 41.98 -14.23
N LEU A 625 40.89 41.55 -13.04
CA LEU A 625 40.13 41.67 -11.79
C LEU A 625 39.90 43.15 -11.44
N ALA A 626 40.89 44.02 -11.63
CA ALA A 626 40.76 45.46 -11.41
C ALA A 626 39.80 46.13 -12.42
N ASN A 627 39.84 45.71 -13.69
CA ASN A 627 38.90 46.18 -14.73
C ASN A 627 37.48 45.69 -14.43
N ARG A 628 37.30 44.40 -14.13
CA ARG A 628 36.01 43.81 -13.73
C ARG A 628 35.43 44.45 -12.47
N LEU A 629 36.28 44.76 -11.49
CA LEU A 629 35.86 45.47 -10.27
C LEU A 629 35.49 46.92 -10.56
N SER A 630 36.03 47.53 -11.62
CA SER A 630 35.71 48.89 -12.05
C SER A 630 34.43 48.96 -12.89
N ASP A 631 34.08 47.91 -13.63
CA ASP A 631 32.80 47.80 -14.35
C ASP A 631 31.59 48.02 -13.44
N PHE A 632 31.68 47.59 -12.18
CA PHE A 632 30.65 47.85 -11.15
C PHE A 632 30.51 49.32 -10.76
N PHE A 633 31.35 50.23 -11.23
CA PHE A 633 31.33 51.65 -10.85
C PHE A 633 31.31 52.58 -12.07
N LEU A 634 31.26 52.03 -13.29
CA LEU A 634 31.21 52.78 -14.54
C LEU A 634 29.74 53.00 -14.95
N GLU A 635 29.19 54.19 -14.70
CA GLU A 635 28.09 54.76 -15.49
C GLU A 635 28.02 56.29 -15.30
N GLY A 636 27.83 57.02 -16.41
CA GLY A 636 27.91 58.49 -16.47
C GLY A 636 26.65 59.19 -15.95
N GLN A 637 26.85 60.23 -15.12
CA GLN A 637 25.94 61.33 -14.76
C GLN A 637 24.44 61.04 -14.45
N GLY A 638 24.04 59.79 -14.23
CA GLY A 638 22.74 59.38 -13.72
C GLY A 638 22.85 58.74 -12.34
N SER A 639 21.85 58.95 -11.47
CA SER A 639 21.77 58.33 -10.14
C SER A 639 21.77 56.80 -10.28
N ARG A 640 22.89 56.15 -9.94
CA ARG A 640 23.02 54.69 -9.94
C ARG A 640 21.90 54.07 -9.09
N ALA A 641 21.28 53.00 -9.60
CA ALA A 641 20.36 52.18 -8.82
C ALA A 641 21.09 51.47 -7.66
N GLN A 642 20.33 51.03 -6.66
CA GLN A 642 20.84 50.24 -5.54
C GLN A 642 21.55 48.96 -6.04
N TYR A 643 22.70 48.62 -5.46
CA TYR A 643 23.40 47.38 -5.78
C TYR A 643 22.59 46.17 -5.30
N THR A 644 22.57 45.10 -6.08
CA THR A 644 21.98 43.80 -5.71
C THR A 644 22.94 42.97 -4.85
N ASP A 645 22.41 42.02 -4.09
CA ASP A 645 23.25 41.10 -3.28
C ASP A 645 24.22 40.27 -4.12
N SER A 646 23.83 39.93 -5.36
CA SER A 646 24.71 39.23 -6.30
C SER A 646 25.90 40.10 -6.72
N GLU A 647 25.67 41.38 -7.03
CA GLU A 647 26.74 42.32 -7.38
C GLU A 647 27.68 42.58 -6.19
N ILE A 648 27.14 42.75 -4.99
CA ILE A 648 27.93 42.94 -3.77
C ILE A 648 28.79 41.69 -3.47
N TYR A 649 28.24 40.49 -3.69
CA TYR A 649 28.99 39.25 -3.56
C TYR A 649 30.08 39.11 -4.63
N GLU A 650 29.80 39.45 -5.88
CA GLU A 650 30.81 39.47 -6.95
C GLU A 650 31.94 40.44 -6.63
N ILE A 651 31.61 41.65 -6.15
CA ILE A 651 32.58 42.64 -5.65
C ILE A 651 33.40 42.04 -4.50
N SER A 652 32.78 41.37 -3.52
CA SER A 652 33.48 40.67 -2.43
C SER A 652 34.45 39.61 -2.95
N LEU A 653 34.02 38.76 -3.90
CA LEU A 653 34.88 37.74 -4.48
C LEU A 653 36.07 38.36 -5.22
N LEU A 654 35.84 39.38 -6.03
CA LEU A 654 36.89 40.10 -6.75
C LEU A 654 37.88 40.76 -5.76
N LEU A 655 37.36 41.37 -4.69
CA LEU A 655 38.17 41.94 -3.62
C LEU A 655 38.97 40.89 -2.85
N LYS A 656 38.43 39.70 -2.57
CA LYS A 656 39.17 38.63 -1.87
C LYS A 656 40.43 38.19 -2.60
N HIS A 657 40.44 38.31 -3.94
CA HIS A 657 41.61 37.98 -4.76
C HIS A 657 42.68 39.08 -4.75
N SER A 658 42.29 40.35 -4.56
CA SER A 658 43.22 41.50 -4.54
C SER A 658 43.62 41.91 -3.12
N ASN A 659 42.65 42.04 -2.22
CA ASN A 659 42.84 42.31 -0.79
C ASN A 659 41.80 41.53 0.05
N PRO A 660 42.20 40.39 0.66
CA PRO A 660 41.33 39.55 1.48
C PRO A 660 40.63 40.26 2.63
N ARG A 661 41.20 41.36 3.16
CA ARG A 661 40.60 42.16 4.24
C ARG A 661 39.42 42.96 3.72
N TRP A 662 39.58 43.61 2.57
CA TRP A 662 38.51 44.40 1.93
C TRP A 662 37.35 43.53 1.46
N GLY A 663 37.66 42.30 1.03
CA GLY A 663 36.65 41.32 0.65
C GLY A 663 35.70 40.89 1.78
N LYS A 664 35.99 41.22 3.05
CA LYS A 664 35.10 41.00 4.20
C LYS A 664 34.13 42.15 4.45
N VAL A 665 34.34 43.31 3.83
CA VAL A 665 33.50 44.52 4.00
C VAL A 665 33.16 45.17 2.65
N PRO A 666 32.59 44.39 1.69
CA PRO A 666 32.29 44.88 0.34
C PRO A 666 31.32 46.08 0.30
N ARG A 667 30.36 46.20 1.24
CA ARG A 667 29.41 47.33 1.30
C ARG A 667 30.11 48.60 1.75
N THR A 668 30.93 48.52 2.80
CA THR A 668 31.79 49.62 3.25
C THR A 668 32.73 50.06 2.12
N TYR A 669 33.32 49.09 1.40
CA TYR A 669 34.16 49.37 0.22
C TYR A 669 33.38 50.13 -0.87
N ILE A 670 32.17 49.68 -1.22
CA ILE A 670 31.33 50.34 -2.24
C ILE A 670 31.02 51.78 -1.84
N VAL A 671 30.61 52.03 -0.58
CA VAL A 671 30.28 53.38 -0.10
C VAL A 671 31.50 54.28 -0.14
N LEU A 672 32.63 53.84 0.44
CA LEU A 672 33.87 54.62 0.46
C LEU A 672 34.43 54.87 -0.95
N ARG A 673 34.32 53.89 -1.85
CA ARG A 673 34.72 54.05 -3.26
C ARG A 673 33.85 55.05 -3.99
N THR A 674 32.53 55.02 -3.74
CA THR A 674 31.57 55.93 -4.39
C THR A 674 31.79 57.38 -3.96
N ILE A 675 32.18 57.62 -2.70
CA ILE A 675 32.45 58.97 -2.17
C ILE A 675 33.94 59.39 -2.32
N GLY A 676 34.76 58.58 -3.00
CA GLY A 676 36.18 58.88 -3.25
C GLY A 676 37.08 58.84 -2.01
N CYS A 677 36.68 58.12 -0.96
CA CYS A 677 37.34 58.09 0.36
C CYS A 677 37.87 56.70 0.77
N LEU A 678 38.33 55.88 -0.20
CA LEU A 678 38.83 54.51 0.08
C LEU A 678 40.01 54.46 1.05
N SER A 679 40.77 55.55 1.23
CA SER A 679 41.91 55.60 2.15
C SER A 679 41.55 55.31 3.60
N PHE A 680 40.27 55.46 4.00
CA PHE A 680 39.81 55.20 5.37
C PHE A 680 39.35 53.75 5.61
N LEU A 681 39.36 52.88 4.59
CA LEU A 681 38.80 51.53 4.70
C LEU A 681 39.59 50.65 5.68
N ASP A 682 40.92 50.70 5.61
CA ASP A 682 41.77 49.91 6.52
C ASP A 682 41.63 50.38 7.98
N ASP A 683 41.59 51.70 8.22
CA ASP A 683 41.35 52.30 9.54
C ASP A 683 40.03 51.83 10.15
N LEU A 684 38.97 51.72 9.34
CA LEU A 684 37.65 51.24 9.78
C LEU A 684 37.68 49.74 10.11
N ILE A 685 38.37 48.93 9.31
CA ILE A 685 38.52 47.49 9.57
C ILE A 685 39.30 47.27 10.87
N ASP A 686 40.37 48.03 11.12
CA ASP A 686 41.23 47.88 12.30
C ASP A 686 40.50 48.16 13.62
N ILE A 687 39.51 49.06 13.62
CA ILE A 687 38.66 49.34 14.79
C ILE A 687 37.40 48.47 14.86
N GLY A 688 37.32 47.41 14.03
CA GLY A 688 36.22 46.44 14.06
C GLY A 688 34.93 46.87 13.36
N PHE A 689 34.94 47.97 12.59
CA PHE A 689 33.79 48.37 11.78
C PHE A 689 33.54 47.36 10.66
N SER A 690 32.29 46.92 10.50
CA SER A 690 31.91 45.92 9.50
C SER A 690 30.59 46.22 8.83
N ASP A 691 30.32 45.55 7.71
CA ASP A 691 29.09 45.74 6.92
C ASP A 691 27.80 45.43 7.69
N HIS A 692 27.89 44.71 8.82
CA HIS A 692 26.75 44.45 9.73
C HIS A 692 26.23 45.72 10.43
N TRP A 693 27.03 46.80 10.46
CA TRP A 693 26.67 48.06 11.14
C TRP A 693 25.73 48.95 10.31
N PHE A 694 25.53 48.65 9.03
CA PHE A 694 24.59 49.38 8.19
C PHE A 694 23.12 49.05 8.57
N PRO A 695 22.20 50.03 8.55
CA PRO A 695 22.42 51.44 8.26
C PRO A 695 23.06 52.17 9.44
N VAL A 696 24.04 53.01 9.13
CA VAL A 696 24.74 53.82 10.11
C VAL A 696 24.17 55.23 10.16
N THR A 697 24.21 55.85 11.34
CA THR A 697 23.95 57.28 11.49
C THR A 697 25.26 58.05 11.59
N GLU A 698 25.19 59.37 11.38
CA GLU A 698 26.34 60.24 11.60
C GLU A 698 26.90 60.17 13.02
N ARG A 699 26.14 59.69 14.03
CA ARG A 699 26.65 59.52 15.41
C ARG A 699 27.41 58.20 15.59
N ASN A 700 26.97 57.15 14.90
CA ASN A 700 27.43 55.77 15.07
C ASN A 700 28.70 55.48 14.25
N LEU A 701 29.01 56.34 13.28
CA LEU A 701 30.24 56.23 12.49
C LEU A 701 31.48 56.52 13.36
N PRO A 702 32.58 55.79 13.16
CA PRO A 702 33.83 56.04 13.87
C PRO A 702 34.38 57.46 13.70
N ARG A 703 35.06 57.98 14.73
CA ARG A 703 35.62 59.34 14.76
C ARG A 703 36.78 59.54 13.77
N CYS A 704 37.36 58.47 13.23
CA CYS A 704 38.38 58.56 12.17
C CYS A 704 37.84 59.19 10.88
N LEU A 705 36.53 59.14 10.64
CA LEU A 705 35.87 59.84 9.53
C LEU A 705 35.56 61.30 9.90
N ARG A 706 35.99 62.24 9.06
CA ARG A 706 35.68 63.68 9.23
C ARG A 706 34.18 63.95 9.09
N PRO A 707 33.63 65.02 9.70
CA PRO A 707 32.18 65.31 9.65
C PRO A 707 31.60 65.36 8.23
N SER A 708 32.30 65.95 7.26
CA SER A 708 31.86 65.98 5.85
C SER A 708 31.80 64.60 5.20
N VAL A 709 32.74 63.71 5.54
CA VAL A 709 32.75 62.32 5.04
C VAL A 709 31.66 61.49 5.71
N ARG A 710 31.38 61.71 7.00
CA ARG A 710 30.28 61.04 7.72
C ARG A 710 28.92 61.35 7.10
N ALA A 711 28.66 62.63 6.82
CA ALA A 711 27.41 63.06 6.18
C ALA A 711 27.25 62.42 4.79
N GLU A 712 28.33 62.41 3.99
CA GLU A 712 28.30 61.83 2.64
C GLU A 712 28.22 60.29 2.65
N PHE A 713 28.87 59.63 3.60
CA PHE A 713 28.76 58.18 3.83
C PHE A 713 27.31 57.81 4.15
N VAL A 714 26.67 58.55 5.06
CA VAL A 714 25.27 58.34 5.44
C VAL A 714 24.33 58.60 4.26
N ARG A 715 24.63 59.58 3.40
CA ARG A 715 23.84 59.88 2.19
C ARG A 715 23.96 58.80 1.12
N VAL A 716 25.13 58.17 0.99
CA VAL A 716 25.43 57.21 -0.10
C VAL A 716 25.20 55.76 0.32
N GLN A 717 25.06 55.48 1.62
CA GLN A 717 24.82 54.12 2.12
C GLN A 717 23.59 53.44 1.50
N ASP A 718 22.57 54.21 1.10
CA ASP A 718 21.35 53.68 0.48
C ASP A 718 21.64 52.81 -0.75
N LEU A 719 22.76 53.06 -1.45
CA LEU A 719 23.23 52.23 -2.55
C LEU A 719 23.49 50.77 -2.15
N VAL A 720 23.78 50.51 -0.87
CA VAL A 720 24.15 49.19 -0.35
C VAL A 720 23.19 48.67 0.72
N LEU A 721 22.03 49.31 0.95
CA LEU A 721 21.02 48.84 1.91
C LEU A 721 20.01 47.85 1.29
N THR A 722 20.49 46.70 0.83
CA THR A 722 19.61 45.65 0.28
C THR A 722 18.72 45.03 1.36
N LYS A 723 17.51 44.59 1.00
CA LYS A 723 16.57 43.91 1.93
C LYS A 723 17.12 42.66 2.62
N SER A 724 18.18 42.08 2.08
CA SER A 724 18.88 40.94 2.65
C SER A 724 19.57 41.31 3.96
N ILE A 725 19.95 42.58 4.16
CA ILE A 725 20.58 43.06 5.39
C ILE A 725 19.62 42.88 6.57
N ASP A 726 18.33 43.07 6.34
CA ASP A 726 17.28 42.97 7.37
C ASP A 726 17.08 41.55 7.90
N LEU A 727 17.60 40.53 7.20
CA LEU A 727 17.56 39.13 7.68
C LEU A 727 18.37 38.92 8.95
N GLU A 728 19.38 39.74 9.20
CA GLU A 728 20.32 39.59 10.32
C GLU A 728 20.35 40.83 11.24
N ARG A 729 19.50 41.83 10.98
CA ARG A 729 19.64 43.22 11.51
C ARG A 729 18.72 43.58 12.69
N SER A 730 18.27 42.63 13.49
CA SER A 730 17.60 42.98 14.74
C SER A 730 17.83 41.93 15.79
N GLU A 731 17.65 42.29 17.07
CA GLU A 731 17.64 41.33 18.19
C GLU A 731 16.65 40.16 17.99
N LYS A 732 15.81 40.22 16.95
CA LYS A 732 14.78 39.22 16.62
C LYS A 732 14.68 38.84 15.14
N GLY A 733 15.56 39.30 14.24
CA GLY A 733 15.46 39.14 12.78
C GLY A 733 14.18 39.68 12.09
N GLN A 734 14.23 40.12 10.83
CA GLN A 734 13.02 40.40 10.04
C GLN A 734 12.64 39.25 9.10
N HIS A 735 11.37 39.24 8.67
CA HIS A 735 10.91 38.34 7.62
C HIS A 735 11.05 39.01 6.25
N CYS A 736 11.90 38.48 5.37
CA CYS A 736 12.14 39.07 4.04
C CYS A 736 11.50 38.25 2.91
N TYR A 737 10.98 38.93 1.90
CA TYR A 737 10.40 38.29 0.71
C TYR A 737 11.33 38.42 -0.50
N PHE A 738 11.65 37.30 -1.14
CA PHE A 738 12.51 37.20 -2.31
C PHE A 738 11.69 36.73 -3.54
N THR A 739 11.84 37.42 -4.66
CA THR A 739 11.26 37.06 -5.96
C THR A 739 12.14 36.05 -6.71
N PRO A 740 11.67 35.40 -7.79
CA PRO A 740 12.48 34.45 -8.57
C PRO A 740 13.76 35.01 -9.20
N GLU A 741 13.82 36.32 -9.39
CA GLU A 741 14.94 37.05 -9.96
C GLU A 741 16.01 37.39 -8.92
N GLU A 742 15.69 37.26 -7.63
CA GLU A 742 16.55 37.66 -6.52
C GLU A 742 17.26 36.46 -5.90
N SER A 743 18.55 36.62 -5.60
CA SER A 743 19.35 35.62 -4.91
C SER A 743 19.30 35.80 -3.39
N LEU A 744 19.13 34.70 -2.66
CA LEU A 744 19.32 34.69 -1.20
C LEU A 744 20.79 34.96 -0.85
N PRO A 745 21.08 35.74 0.22
CA PRO A 745 22.43 36.08 0.65
C PRO A 745 23.12 34.92 1.39
N PHE A 746 22.88 33.67 1.00
CA PHE A 746 23.37 32.49 1.70
C PHE A 746 23.98 31.49 0.73
N GLU A 747 25.25 31.14 0.97
CA GLU A 747 25.93 30.05 0.28
C GLU A 747 25.73 28.74 1.06
N ARG A 748 25.17 27.70 0.42
CA ARG A 748 24.98 26.40 1.08
C ARG A 748 26.31 25.68 1.23
N LYS A 749 26.64 25.26 2.46
CA LYS A 749 27.86 24.51 2.80
C LYS A 749 27.63 23.02 3.04
N GLY A 750 26.41 22.63 3.45
CA GLY A 750 26.08 21.22 3.68
C GLY A 750 24.64 21.02 4.16
N ILE A 751 24.25 19.77 4.35
CA ILE A 751 22.99 19.38 4.98
C ILE A 751 23.30 19.05 6.45
N LEU A 752 22.54 19.62 7.37
CA LEU A 752 22.65 19.34 8.81
C LEU A 752 21.60 18.32 9.27
N GLY A 753 20.42 18.33 8.65
CA GLY A 753 19.36 17.38 8.96
C GLY A 753 18.20 17.43 7.97
N THR A 754 17.46 16.34 7.88
CA THR A 754 16.28 16.20 7.02
C THR A 754 15.13 15.63 7.84
N GLY A 755 14.03 16.39 7.96
CA GLY A 755 12.78 15.93 8.56
C GLY A 755 11.73 15.63 7.49
N GLY A 756 10.55 15.13 7.90
CA GLY A 756 9.49 14.71 6.98
C GLY A 756 8.96 15.80 6.04
N PHE A 757 9.03 17.08 6.43
CA PHE A 757 8.54 18.22 5.62
C PHE A 757 9.51 19.40 5.56
N SER A 758 10.70 19.28 6.17
CA SER A 758 11.67 20.38 6.23
C SER A 758 13.11 19.88 6.09
N GLN A 759 13.97 20.72 5.53
CA GLN A 759 15.39 20.45 5.40
C GLN A 759 16.19 21.53 6.13
N VAL A 760 17.13 21.12 6.97
CA VAL A 760 18.06 22.02 7.66
C VAL A 760 19.41 21.95 6.97
N ASP A 761 19.85 23.08 6.41
CA ASP A 761 21.16 23.23 5.77
C ASP A 761 22.12 24.03 6.64
N LYS A 762 23.41 23.73 6.52
CA LYS A 762 24.47 24.64 6.92
C LYS A 762 24.63 25.68 5.82
N VAL A 763 24.53 26.96 6.16
CA VAL A 763 24.73 28.07 5.22
C VAL A 763 25.76 29.06 5.73
N PHE A 764 26.46 29.70 4.80
CA PHE A 764 27.37 30.80 5.06
C PHE A 764 26.71 32.09 4.59
N SER A 765 26.54 33.06 5.50
CA SER A 765 26.00 34.37 5.17
C SER A 765 26.98 35.16 4.32
N LEU A 766 26.50 35.69 3.20
CA LEU A 766 27.24 36.61 2.34
C LEU A 766 27.23 38.05 2.90
N ILE A 767 26.50 38.30 4.00
CA ILE A 767 26.38 39.61 4.64
C ILE A 767 27.29 39.67 5.87
N SER A 768 27.07 38.80 6.85
CA SER A 768 27.87 38.80 8.09
C SER A 768 29.11 37.91 8.04
N PHE A 769 29.27 37.09 6.99
CA PHE A 769 30.33 36.07 6.90
C PHE A 769 30.31 35.07 8.08
N LYS A 770 29.14 34.89 8.72
CA LYS A 770 28.89 33.89 9.75
C LYS A 770 28.22 32.65 9.17
N GLU A 771 28.39 31.52 9.86
CA GLU A 771 27.69 30.29 9.53
C GLU A 771 26.38 30.21 10.32
N TYR A 772 25.30 29.79 9.64
CA TYR A 772 23.98 29.63 10.23
C TYR A 772 23.35 28.28 9.85
N ALA A 773 22.46 27.80 10.72
CA ALA A 773 21.55 26.71 10.40
C ALA A 773 20.31 27.30 9.69
N ARG A 774 19.95 26.74 8.54
CA ARG A 774 18.81 27.20 7.74
C ARG A 774 17.78 26.09 7.56
N LYS A 775 16.67 26.16 8.28
CA LYS A 775 15.50 25.28 8.12
C LYS A 775 14.64 25.79 6.97
N ARG A 776 14.33 24.96 5.98
CA ARG A 776 13.50 25.29 4.80
C ARG A 776 12.30 24.37 4.71
N VAL A 777 11.14 24.95 4.42
CA VAL A 777 9.86 24.26 4.18
C VAL A 777 9.37 24.62 2.78
N LEU A 778 8.89 23.64 2.01
CA LEU A 778 8.36 23.87 0.66
C LEU A 778 7.08 24.72 0.69
N ARG A 779 7.01 25.76 -0.16
CA ARG A 779 5.80 26.59 -0.29
C ARG A 779 4.59 25.80 -0.80
N SER A 780 4.79 24.89 -1.75
CA SER A 780 3.70 24.02 -2.25
C SER A 780 3.06 23.18 -1.14
N SER A 781 3.85 22.77 -0.14
CA SER A 781 3.36 22.04 1.02
C SER A 781 2.64 22.97 2.01
N ALA A 782 3.05 24.23 2.13
CA ALA A 782 2.45 25.23 3.01
C ALA A 782 1.15 25.87 2.49
N PHE A 783 0.88 25.87 1.18
CA PHE A 783 -0.27 26.58 0.57
C PHE A 783 -1.35 25.67 -0.08
N GLY A 784 -1.30 24.34 0.12
CA GLY A 784 -2.36 23.42 -0.32
C GLY A 784 -3.62 23.42 0.58
N ARG A 785 -4.72 22.74 0.20
CA ARG A 785 -5.96 22.65 1.00
C ARG A 785 -5.80 22.06 2.43
N ARG A 786 -4.67 21.38 2.72
CA ARG A 786 -4.25 20.94 4.07
C ARG A 786 -3.10 21.77 4.68
N GLY A 787 -2.51 22.71 3.94
CA GLY A 787 -1.28 23.44 4.31
C GLY A 787 -1.47 24.59 5.31
N THR A 788 -2.71 24.96 5.64
CA THR A 788 -3.01 26.04 6.59
C THR A 788 -2.46 25.77 7.98
N ASP A 789 -2.39 24.50 8.41
CA ASP A 789 -1.92 24.14 9.75
C ASP A 789 -0.38 24.10 9.84
N ASP A 790 0.29 23.68 8.77
CA ASP A 790 1.76 23.71 8.72
C ASP A 790 2.28 25.15 8.61
N MET A 791 1.57 26.02 7.89
CA MET A 791 1.86 27.46 7.89
C MET A 791 1.64 28.08 9.28
N LYS A 792 0.55 27.73 9.98
CA LYS A 792 0.31 28.20 11.35
C LYS A 792 1.40 27.74 12.32
N ARG A 793 1.85 26.47 12.21
CA ARG A 793 2.97 25.93 13.00
C ARG A 793 4.27 26.67 12.72
N PHE A 794 4.57 26.92 11.45
CA PHE A 794 5.76 27.63 11.04
C PHE A 794 5.78 29.09 11.53
N VAL A 795 4.64 29.80 11.43
CA VAL A 795 4.50 31.16 11.98
C VAL A 795 4.61 31.14 13.51
N ALA A 796 3.95 30.18 14.18
CA ALA A 796 4.04 30.02 15.63
C ALA A 796 5.48 29.72 16.10
N GLU A 797 6.22 28.88 15.35
CA GLU A 797 7.63 28.58 15.62
C GLU A 797 8.49 29.85 15.56
N ILE A 798 8.30 30.69 14.54
CA ILE A 798 8.99 31.98 14.43
C ILE A 798 8.65 32.90 15.60
N GLU A 799 7.37 33.07 15.94
CA GLU A 799 6.95 33.97 17.01
C GLU A 799 7.42 33.50 18.40
N ILE A 800 7.45 32.19 18.64
CA ILE A 800 8.04 31.62 19.86
C ILE A 800 9.55 31.86 19.88
N LEU A 801 10.28 31.53 18.81
CA LEU A 801 11.73 31.68 18.82
C LEU A 801 12.20 33.15 18.95
N LYS A 802 11.46 34.11 18.38
CA LYS A 802 11.75 35.57 18.48
C LYS A 802 11.79 36.11 19.91
N ARG A 803 11.20 35.42 20.88
CA ARG A 803 11.14 35.87 22.29
C ARG A 803 11.98 35.04 23.24
N LEU A 804 12.64 33.98 22.74
CA LEU A 804 13.45 33.09 23.56
C LEU A 804 14.93 33.46 23.39
N LYS A 805 15.56 33.86 24.48
CA LYS A 805 17.00 34.12 24.55
C LYS A 805 17.59 33.42 25.76
N HIS A 806 18.17 32.24 25.52
CA HIS A 806 18.80 31.44 26.56
C HIS A 806 19.95 30.63 25.96
N ARG A 807 21.04 30.45 26.71
CA ARG A 807 22.26 29.77 26.23
C ARG A 807 22.05 28.34 25.75
N HIS A 808 21.00 27.67 26.26
CA HIS A 808 20.63 26.29 25.93
C HIS A 808 19.35 26.19 25.08
N VAL A 809 18.99 27.26 24.36
CA VAL A 809 17.90 27.28 23.38
C VAL A 809 18.45 27.89 22.09
N VAL A 810 18.12 27.33 20.93
CA VAL A 810 18.56 27.89 19.65
C VAL A 810 18.03 29.30 19.44
N GLU A 811 18.91 30.18 18.96
CA GLU A 811 18.58 31.58 18.70
C GLU A 811 18.04 31.76 17.29
N PHE A 812 16.94 32.49 17.16
CA PHE A 812 16.40 32.92 15.88
C PHE A 812 17.16 34.13 15.35
N VAL A 813 17.67 34.01 14.13
CA VAL A 813 18.43 35.06 13.45
C VAL A 813 17.55 35.83 12.48
N GLY A 814 16.67 35.14 11.75
CA GLY A 814 15.83 35.75 10.72
C GLY A 814 14.96 34.74 9.97
N SER A 815 14.05 35.22 9.13
CA SER A 815 13.22 34.35 8.29
C SER A 815 13.01 34.94 6.91
N TYR A 816 12.68 34.10 5.94
CA TYR A 816 12.40 34.56 4.59
C TYR A 816 11.40 33.70 3.85
N THR A 817 10.85 34.25 2.78
CA THR A 817 10.04 33.53 1.80
C THR A 817 10.63 33.77 0.41
N ASP A 818 11.09 32.70 -0.25
CA ASP A 818 11.50 32.72 -1.67
C ASP A 818 10.41 32.02 -2.53
N PRO A 819 10.51 31.92 -3.86
CA PRO A 819 9.45 31.29 -4.68
C PRO A 819 9.20 29.81 -4.40
N LYS A 820 10.17 29.10 -3.82
CA LYS A 820 10.14 27.66 -3.60
C LYS A 820 10.00 27.31 -2.11
N TYR A 821 10.54 28.11 -1.21
CA TYR A 821 10.68 27.80 0.21
C TYR A 821 10.28 28.96 1.12
N ILE A 822 9.85 28.60 2.33
CA ILE A 822 9.87 29.46 3.50
C ILE A 822 11.04 28.99 4.37
N GLY A 823 11.88 29.91 4.84
CA GLY A 823 13.12 29.60 5.55
C GLY A 823 13.24 30.30 6.91
N ILE A 824 13.83 29.61 7.88
CA ILE A 824 14.22 30.11 9.21
C ILE A 824 15.74 30.01 9.31
N ILE A 825 16.40 31.09 9.75
CA ILE A 825 17.84 31.18 10.01
C ILE A 825 18.04 31.13 11.53
N MET A 826 18.95 30.28 11.98
CA MET A 826 19.19 29.97 13.38
C MET A 826 20.69 29.88 13.69
N SER A 827 21.04 30.14 14.94
CA SER A 827 22.40 30.07 15.50
C SER A 827 22.38 29.46 16.90
N PRO A 828 23.42 28.73 17.35
CA PRO A 828 24.61 28.28 16.62
C PRO A 828 24.34 27.02 15.76
N ILE A 829 25.34 26.60 14.97
CA ILE A 829 25.36 25.27 14.33
C ILE A 829 26.07 24.30 15.27
N ALA A 830 25.40 23.20 15.61
CA ALA A 830 25.97 22.16 16.47
C ALA A 830 26.69 21.06 15.69
N GLN A 831 27.52 20.28 16.40
CA GLN A 831 28.25 19.13 15.86
C GLN A 831 27.31 17.97 15.51
N MET A 832 26.34 17.68 16.39
CA MET A 832 25.36 16.60 16.22
C MET A 832 24.16 16.80 17.14
N ASP A 833 23.15 15.95 17.03
CA ASP A 833 22.08 15.84 18.02
C ASP A 833 22.43 14.86 19.15
N LEU A 834 21.66 14.89 20.24
CA LEU A 834 21.88 14.05 21.41
C LEU A 834 21.64 12.57 21.10
N ALA A 835 20.80 12.22 20.11
CA ALA A 835 20.61 10.83 19.72
C ALA A 835 21.89 10.24 19.14
N ALA A 836 22.51 10.96 18.19
CA ALA A 836 23.79 10.61 17.60
C ALA A 836 24.92 10.61 18.66
N TYR A 837 24.90 11.57 19.58
CA TYR A 837 25.86 11.64 20.68
C TYR A 837 25.77 10.41 21.59
N LEU A 838 24.57 10.04 22.04
CA LEU A 838 24.34 8.86 22.89
C LEU A 838 24.66 7.54 22.18
N ALA A 839 24.52 7.48 20.85
CA ALA A 839 24.88 6.31 20.06
C ALA A 839 26.40 6.12 19.92
N CYS A 840 27.16 7.21 19.94
CA CYS A 840 28.63 7.18 19.84
C CYS A 840 29.33 7.08 21.21
N ALA A 841 28.60 7.29 22.31
CA ALA A 841 29.19 7.42 23.64
C ALA A 841 29.52 6.07 24.31
N ASP A 842 30.75 5.93 24.80
CA ASP A 842 31.15 4.90 25.77
C ASP A 842 31.27 5.49 27.20
N ALA A 843 31.13 4.67 28.25
CA ALA A 843 31.15 5.15 29.64
C ALA A 843 32.50 5.72 30.11
N SER A 844 33.57 5.53 29.33
CA SER A 844 34.91 6.05 29.63
C SER A 844 35.19 7.43 29.04
N ASN A 845 34.41 7.90 28.05
CA ASN A 845 34.79 9.06 27.21
C ASN A 845 33.90 10.32 27.28
N HIS A 846 32.88 10.39 28.14
CA HIS A 846 31.93 11.52 28.09
C HIS A 846 31.54 12.07 29.47
N GLN A 847 32.52 12.54 30.25
CA GLN A 847 32.27 13.17 31.56
C GLN A 847 31.33 14.39 31.47
N GLU A 848 31.29 15.10 30.33
CA GLU A 848 30.36 16.21 30.13
C GLU A 848 28.87 15.79 30.09
N LEU A 849 28.52 14.53 29.81
CA LEU A 849 27.13 14.08 29.73
C LEU A 849 26.38 14.26 31.07
N ARG A 850 27.09 14.19 32.20
CA ARG A 850 26.54 14.50 33.53
C ARG A 850 26.13 15.96 33.66
N THR A 851 26.81 16.88 32.98
CA THR A 851 26.52 18.31 33.05
C THR A 851 25.23 18.69 32.30
N PHE A 852 24.77 17.84 31.38
CA PHE A 852 23.60 18.10 30.54
C PHE A 852 22.28 18.05 31.32
N PHE A 853 22.22 17.31 32.43
CA PHE A 853 21.01 17.22 33.27
C PHE A 853 20.58 18.61 33.75
N GLY A 854 21.51 19.35 34.37
CA GLY A 854 21.25 20.70 34.86
C GLY A 854 21.05 21.72 33.75
N CYS A 855 21.83 21.63 32.66
CA CYS A 855 21.67 22.52 31.51
C CYS A 855 20.28 22.39 30.85
N LEU A 856 19.80 21.15 30.64
CA LEU A 856 18.48 20.89 30.08
C LEU A 856 17.35 21.25 31.04
N ALA A 857 17.52 20.99 32.34
CA ALA A 857 16.54 21.38 33.36
C ALA A 857 16.38 22.90 33.44
N ARG A 858 17.47 23.67 33.44
CA ARG A 858 17.42 25.14 33.40
C ARG A 858 16.85 25.68 32.09
N ALA A 859 17.18 25.05 30.95
CA ALA A 859 16.59 25.43 29.68
C ALA A 859 15.06 25.21 29.69
N LEU A 860 14.59 24.10 30.26
CA LEU A 860 13.17 23.81 30.37
C LEU A 860 12.46 24.73 31.38
N GLU A 861 13.12 25.07 32.49
CA GLU A 861 12.67 26.08 33.45
C GLU A 861 12.45 27.42 32.75
N PHE A 862 13.45 27.91 32.02
CA PHE A 862 13.36 29.13 31.22
C PHE A 862 12.18 29.11 30.24
N LEU A 863 11.98 28.00 29.50
CA LEU A 863 10.85 27.86 28.59
C LEU A 863 9.51 27.96 29.32
N HIS A 864 9.37 27.28 30.47
CA HIS A 864 8.13 27.28 31.25
C HIS A 864 7.84 28.65 31.89
N GLU A 865 8.86 29.38 32.35
CA GLU A 865 8.76 30.77 32.84
C GLU A 865 8.28 31.73 31.74
N HIS A 866 8.77 31.54 30.51
CA HIS A 866 8.36 32.30 29.33
C HIS A 866 7.06 31.79 28.69
N ARG A 867 6.31 30.96 29.43
CA ARG A 867 5.03 30.39 29.00
C ARG A 867 5.10 29.66 27.66
N VAL A 868 6.17 28.90 27.44
CA VAL A 868 6.37 28.03 26.27
C VAL A 868 6.42 26.58 26.72
N ARG A 869 5.60 25.74 26.07
CA ARG A 869 5.74 24.27 26.14
C ARG A 869 6.41 23.78 24.88
N HIS A 870 7.48 22.98 25.02
CA HIS A 870 8.28 22.52 23.89
C HIS A 870 7.49 21.52 23.03
N LYS A 871 6.77 20.60 23.68
CA LYS A 871 5.87 19.62 23.08
C LYS A 871 6.49 18.48 22.25
N ASP A 872 7.75 18.56 21.86
CA ASP A 872 8.46 17.44 21.19
C ASP A 872 9.89 17.25 21.71
N ILE A 873 10.04 17.12 23.03
CA ILE A 873 11.35 16.85 23.65
C ILE A 873 11.73 15.39 23.38
N LYS A 874 12.84 15.22 22.66
CA LYS A 874 13.48 13.94 22.35
C LYS A 874 14.96 14.19 22.01
N PRO A 875 15.85 13.19 22.04
CA PRO A 875 17.27 13.40 21.79
C PRO A 875 17.58 14.00 20.41
N GLY A 876 16.79 13.68 19.38
CA GLY A 876 16.94 14.28 18.05
C GLY A 876 16.61 15.78 17.97
N ASN A 877 15.93 16.34 18.98
CA ASN A 877 15.60 17.77 19.10
C ASN A 877 16.44 18.46 20.19
N ILE A 878 17.54 17.83 20.61
CA ILE A 878 18.53 18.41 21.52
C ILE A 878 19.87 18.38 20.78
N LEU A 879 20.42 19.55 20.48
CA LEU A 879 21.72 19.66 19.83
C LEU A 879 22.85 19.59 20.85
N VAL A 880 23.98 18.98 20.47
CA VAL A 880 25.22 18.90 21.26
C VAL A 880 26.35 19.61 20.50
N ASP A 881 26.97 20.59 21.13
CA ASP A 881 28.11 21.33 20.57
C ASP A 881 29.13 21.68 21.65
N ARG A 882 30.37 21.18 21.49
CA ARG A 882 31.52 21.52 22.36
C ARG A 882 31.19 21.42 23.86
N GLY A 883 30.52 20.34 24.28
CA GLY A 883 30.12 20.12 25.67
C GLY A 883 28.94 20.97 26.17
N ASN A 884 28.17 21.60 25.27
CA ASN A 884 26.92 22.28 25.56
C ASN A 884 25.73 21.58 24.88
N VAL A 885 24.54 21.77 25.43
CA VAL A 885 23.26 21.27 24.88
C VAL A 885 22.29 22.39 24.57
N LEU A 886 21.49 22.25 23.51
CA LEU A 886 20.49 23.24 23.12
C LEU A 886 19.17 22.59 22.69
N PHE A 887 18.04 23.11 23.16
CA PHE A 887 16.72 22.74 22.61
C PHE A 887 16.49 23.35 21.23
N VAL A 888 15.94 22.56 20.32
CA VAL A 888 15.59 22.94 18.94
C VAL A 888 14.23 22.39 18.52
N ASP A 889 13.72 22.88 17.38
CA ASP A 889 12.48 22.45 16.72
C ASP A 889 11.20 22.75 17.53
N PHE A 890 10.78 24.02 17.48
CA PHE A 890 9.60 24.52 18.19
C PHE A 890 8.32 24.44 17.35
N GLY A 891 8.33 23.65 16.26
CA GLY A 891 7.20 23.54 15.31
C GLY A 891 5.91 22.95 15.91
N LEU A 892 6.02 22.25 17.04
CA LEU A 892 4.87 21.76 17.82
C LEU A 892 4.65 22.55 19.12
N SER A 893 5.50 23.52 19.43
CA SER A 893 5.44 24.29 20.66
C SER A 893 4.19 25.17 20.73
N LEU A 894 3.79 25.54 21.94
CA LEU A 894 2.58 26.33 22.17
C LEU A 894 2.84 27.48 23.11
N ASP A 895 2.45 28.66 22.64
CA ASP A 895 2.30 29.88 23.41
C ASP A 895 0.95 29.89 24.13
N PHE A 896 0.95 30.16 25.45
CA PHE A 896 -0.26 30.22 26.26
C PHE A 896 -0.42 31.54 27.03
N THR A 897 0.20 32.63 26.55
CA THR A 897 -0.03 33.97 27.11
C THR A 897 -1.51 34.38 27.11
N ASP A 898 -2.32 33.85 26.17
CA ASP A 898 -3.71 34.26 25.94
C ASP A 898 -4.76 33.31 26.56
N ALA A 899 -4.34 32.25 27.26
CA ALA A 899 -5.25 31.27 27.85
C ALA A 899 -5.26 31.36 29.39
N ASN A 900 -6.43 31.60 29.99
CA ASN A 900 -6.66 31.62 31.45
C ASN A 900 -6.65 30.19 32.06
N GLY A 901 -5.65 29.38 31.74
CA GLY A 901 -5.46 28.04 32.30
C GLY A 901 -4.41 27.20 31.57
N SER A 902 -3.79 26.27 32.30
CA SER A 902 -2.78 25.30 31.85
C SER A 902 -3.28 24.30 30.78
N THR A 903 -4.56 24.35 30.42
CA THR A 903 -5.29 23.27 29.76
C THR A 903 -5.73 23.69 28.36
N THR A 904 -5.17 23.08 27.31
CA THR A 904 -5.60 23.29 25.92
C THR A 904 -6.12 22.01 25.30
N MET A 905 -7.31 22.07 24.69
CA MET A 905 -7.91 21.01 23.87
C MET A 905 -7.52 21.22 22.40
N SER A 906 -6.40 20.63 21.95
CA SER A 906 -6.07 20.57 20.52
C SER A 906 -5.83 19.13 20.11
N MET A 907 -6.46 18.67 19.03
CA MET A 907 -6.29 17.31 18.49
C MET A 907 -4.81 16.97 18.26
N VAL A 908 -4.45 15.75 18.64
CA VAL A 908 -3.07 15.25 18.75
C VAL A 908 -2.48 14.98 17.36
N ASN A 909 -1.88 15.99 16.74
CA ASN A 909 -1.19 15.86 15.45
C ASN A 909 0.33 15.83 15.64
N GLY A 910 0.92 14.63 15.52
CA GLY A 910 2.38 14.39 15.55
C GLY A 910 2.89 14.02 16.94
N MET A 911 3.20 12.74 17.15
CA MET A 911 3.85 12.26 18.38
C MET A 911 4.97 11.30 18.04
N THR A 912 6.08 11.40 18.76
CA THR A 912 7.09 10.34 18.83
C THR A 912 6.68 9.37 19.96
N PRO A 913 6.19 8.14 19.67
CA PRO A 913 5.52 7.31 20.68
C PRO A 913 6.36 6.96 21.91
N ARG A 914 7.69 6.96 21.79
CA ARG A 914 8.65 6.64 22.86
C ARG A 914 8.67 7.67 24.00
N TYR A 915 8.63 8.96 23.66
CA TYR A 915 8.74 10.07 24.61
C TYR A 915 7.37 10.61 25.06
N CYS A 916 6.29 10.01 24.55
CA CYS A 916 4.91 10.45 24.81
C CYS A 916 4.46 10.15 26.25
N ALA A 917 4.00 11.20 26.95
CA ALA A 917 3.50 11.13 28.31
C ALA A 917 2.11 10.46 28.43
N PRO A 918 1.78 9.83 29.58
CA PRO A 918 0.52 9.13 29.80
C PRO A 918 -0.75 9.88 29.50
N GLU A 919 -0.89 11.05 30.09
CA GLU A 919 -2.03 11.93 29.89
C GLU A 919 -2.20 12.30 28.42
N VAL A 920 -1.11 12.55 27.70
CA VAL A 920 -1.18 12.97 26.29
C VAL A 920 -1.56 11.80 25.36
N ALA A 921 -1.08 10.59 25.66
CA ALA A 921 -1.49 9.39 24.92
C ALA A 921 -2.96 9.00 25.13
N LEU A 922 -3.53 9.37 26.28
CA LEU A 922 -4.95 9.19 26.61
C LEU A 922 -5.83 10.35 26.11
N GLN A 923 -5.28 11.27 25.30
CA GLN A 923 -5.96 12.47 24.81
C GLN A 923 -6.41 13.43 25.90
N GLU A 924 -5.84 13.34 27.11
CA GLU A 924 -6.04 14.33 28.15
C GLU A 924 -5.29 15.63 27.83
N PRO A 925 -5.69 16.77 28.43
CA PRO A 925 -5.07 18.05 28.14
C PRO A 925 -3.58 18.08 28.47
N ARG A 926 -2.79 18.45 27.46
CA ARG A 926 -1.34 18.56 27.60
C ARG A 926 -0.95 19.77 28.47
N ASN A 927 -0.18 19.53 29.53
CA ASN A 927 0.32 20.54 30.45
C ASN A 927 1.87 20.54 30.52
N THR A 928 2.50 21.42 31.30
CA THR A 928 3.97 21.51 31.44
C THR A 928 4.61 20.22 31.96
N SER A 929 3.89 19.43 32.77
CA SER A 929 4.38 18.14 33.28
C SER A 929 4.54 17.06 32.20
N SER A 930 3.96 17.25 31.01
CA SER A 930 4.20 16.37 29.86
C SER A 930 5.58 16.58 29.22
N ASP A 931 6.11 17.81 29.27
CA ASP A 931 7.49 18.09 28.87
C ASP A 931 8.47 17.50 29.91
N ILE A 932 8.11 17.54 31.20
CA ILE A 932 8.88 16.89 32.29
C ILE A 932 8.98 15.39 32.06
N TRP A 933 7.87 14.71 31.72
CA TRP A 933 7.91 13.29 31.36
C TRP A 933 8.83 13.04 30.17
N SER A 934 8.67 13.81 29.09
CA SER A 934 9.46 13.65 27.86
C SER A 934 10.95 13.80 28.13
N LEU A 935 11.33 14.82 28.92
CA LEU A 935 12.71 15.00 29.39
C LEU A 935 13.17 13.87 30.34
N GLY A 936 12.27 13.29 31.13
CA GLY A 936 12.55 12.14 32.00
C GLY A 936 12.92 10.89 31.20
N VAL A 937 12.28 10.65 30.06
CA VAL A 937 12.68 9.55 29.16
C VAL A 937 14.07 9.81 28.58
N VAL A 938 14.38 11.07 28.20
CA VAL A 938 15.73 11.45 27.75
C VAL A 938 16.78 11.27 28.86
N PHE A 939 16.47 11.67 30.09
CA PHE A 939 17.35 11.48 31.25
C PHE A 939 17.63 10.01 31.51
N MET A 940 16.62 9.13 31.37
CA MET A 940 16.82 7.69 31.49
C MET A 940 17.82 7.19 30.44
N GLU A 941 17.71 7.62 29.19
CA GLU A 941 18.64 7.26 28.11
C GLU A 941 20.08 7.75 28.38
N MET A 942 20.22 8.97 28.90
CA MET A 942 21.52 9.51 29.33
C MET A 942 22.12 8.68 30.48
N ILE A 943 21.31 8.28 31.47
CA ILE A 943 21.75 7.46 32.60
C ILE A 943 22.21 6.08 32.11
N VAL A 944 21.47 5.44 31.21
CA VAL A 944 21.84 4.14 30.61
C VAL A 944 23.26 4.18 30.04
N VAL A 945 23.58 5.24 29.28
CA VAL A 945 24.92 5.45 28.71
C VAL A 945 25.97 5.73 29.79
N LEU A 946 25.68 6.60 30.76
CA LEU A 946 26.57 6.86 31.91
C LEU A 946 26.87 5.60 32.74
N LYS A 947 25.95 4.64 32.74
CA LYS A 947 26.05 3.34 33.42
C LYS A 947 26.75 2.27 32.57
N GLY A 948 27.29 2.63 31.40
CA GLY A 948 28.01 1.72 30.51
C GLY A 948 27.13 0.75 29.74
N LYS A 949 25.83 1.05 29.61
CA LYS A 949 24.87 0.30 28.81
C LYS A 949 24.49 1.09 27.57
N THR A 950 24.01 0.41 26.54
CA THR A 950 23.55 1.05 25.30
C THR A 950 22.04 1.28 25.32
N ILE A 951 21.54 2.20 24.50
CA ILE A 951 20.08 2.38 24.35
C ILE A 951 19.41 1.10 23.82
N GLN A 952 20.10 0.32 22.98
CA GLN A 952 19.64 -1.00 22.54
C GLN A 952 19.47 -1.99 23.71
N TYR A 953 20.32 -1.89 24.74
CA TYR A 953 20.17 -2.69 25.95
C TYR A 953 18.87 -2.38 26.68
N MET A 954 18.57 -1.09 26.88
CA MET A 954 17.31 -0.62 27.44
C MET A 954 16.11 -1.13 26.63
N ASP A 955 16.16 -0.99 25.29
CA ASP A 955 15.05 -1.44 24.42
C ASP A 955 14.82 -2.95 24.50
N LYS A 956 15.90 -3.74 24.59
CA LYS A 956 15.83 -5.18 24.79
C LYS A 956 15.26 -5.52 26.16
N PHE A 957 15.69 -4.82 27.22
CA PHE A 957 15.21 -5.03 28.58
C PHE A 957 13.69 -4.85 28.67
N PHE A 958 13.16 -3.72 28.19
CA PHE A 958 11.74 -3.41 28.24
C PHE A 958 10.86 -4.38 27.42
N ARG A 959 11.39 -4.96 26.34
CA ARG A 959 10.69 -5.99 25.55
C ARG A 959 10.68 -7.37 26.20
N GLN A 960 11.56 -7.61 27.18
CA GLN A 960 11.71 -8.90 27.87
C GLN A 960 11.06 -8.91 29.27
N HIS A 961 10.84 -7.74 29.86
CA HIS A 961 10.39 -7.57 31.25
C HIS A 961 9.03 -6.86 31.35
N GLY A 962 8.39 -6.95 32.52
CA GLY A 962 7.06 -6.39 32.79
C GLY A 962 6.00 -6.77 31.73
N SER A 963 5.31 -5.77 31.18
CA SER A 963 4.26 -5.95 30.15
C SER A 963 4.80 -6.24 28.74
N ARG A 964 6.14 -6.31 28.57
CA ARG A 964 6.86 -6.51 27.30
C ARG A 964 6.62 -5.43 26.23
N GLN A 965 5.94 -4.34 26.59
CA GLN A 965 5.78 -3.18 25.73
C GLN A 965 7.07 -2.35 25.73
N ALA A 966 7.43 -1.82 24.56
CA ALA A 966 8.69 -1.10 24.37
C ALA A 966 8.72 0.30 25.01
N CYS A 967 7.57 0.97 25.13
CA CYS A 967 7.52 2.31 25.72
C CYS A 967 7.39 2.24 27.24
N ILE A 968 8.14 3.08 27.95
CA ILE A 968 8.12 3.21 29.42
C ILE A 968 6.69 3.40 29.95
N ARG A 969 5.92 4.29 29.33
CA ARG A 969 4.54 4.61 29.72
C ARG A 969 3.65 3.37 29.82
N THR A 970 3.80 2.45 28.88
CA THR A 970 2.99 1.23 28.77
C THR A 970 3.58 0.05 29.55
N ASN A 971 4.73 0.23 30.18
CA ASN A 971 5.46 -0.80 30.91
C ASN A 971 6.08 -0.25 32.21
N PRO A 972 5.26 0.25 33.16
CA PRO A 972 5.76 0.81 34.42
C PRO A 972 6.43 -0.24 35.32
N ILE A 973 6.05 -1.52 35.17
CA ILE A 973 6.66 -2.63 35.92
C ILE A 973 8.11 -2.82 35.47
N ALA A 974 8.36 -2.92 34.16
CA ALA A 974 9.73 -3.02 33.65
C ALA A 974 10.56 -1.77 33.96
N LEU A 975 9.95 -0.58 34.04
CA LEU A 975 10.67 0.62 34.48
C LEU A 975 11.23 0.47 35.90
N LEU A 976 10.43 -0.03 36.84
CA LEU A 976 10.88 -0.24 38.23
C LEU A 976 11.98 -1.30 38.31
N GLU A 977 11.82 -2.41 37.59
CA GLU A 977 12.83 -3.47 37.49
C GLU A 977 14.13 -2.94 36.88
N PHE A 978 14.04 -2.12 35.84
CA PHE A 978 15.19 -1.55 35.15
C PHE A 978 15.93 -0.52 36.01
N ILE A 979 15.20 0.32 36.76
CA ILE A 979 15.81 1.26 37.71
C ILE A 979 16.58 0.49 38.78
N ALA A 980 15.99 -0.56 39.36
CA ALA A 980 16.66 -1.40 40.36
C ALA A 980 17.93 -2.07 39.79
N GLU A 981 17.91 -2.49 38.52
CA GLU A 981 19.10 -3.02 37.84
C GLU A 981 20.19 -1.95 37.69
N LEU A 982 19.83 -0.75 37.23
CA LEU A 982 20.79 0.35 37.04
C LEU A 982 21.36 0.89 38.36
N GLU A 983 20.60 0.83 39.46
CA GLU A 983 21.08 1.15 40.81
C GLU A 983 22.22 0.22 41.24
N GLY A 984 22.19 -1.05 40.81
CA GLY A 984 23.21 -2.05 41.07
C GLY A 984 24.49 -1.91 40.24
N ILE A 985 24.50 -1.02 39.24
CA ILE A 985 25.60 -0.86 38.27
C ILE A 985 26.20 0.54 38.46
N GLY A 986 27.31 0.74 39.18
CA GLY A 986 28.07 2.00 39.18
C GLY A 986 27.95 2.92 40.42
N ASP A 987 28.44 4.16 40.31
CA ASP A 987 28.78 5.06 41.42
C ASP A 987 27.60 5.88 42.01
N LEU A 988 27.74 6.30 43.28
CA LEU A 988 26.76 7.11 44.05
C LEU A 988 26.23 8.36 43.30
N PRO A 989 27.04 9.14 42.56
CA PRO A 989 26.55 10.29 41.80
C PRO A 989 25.50 9.91 40.75
N SER A 990 25.72 8.86 39.96
CA SER A 990 24.81 8.47 38.88
C SER A 990 23.44 7.98 39.41
N ASN A 991 23.39 7.51 40.67
CA ASN A 991 22.13 7.13 41.34
C ASN A 991 21.29 8.35 41.76
N ARG A 992 21.89 9.54 41.95
CA ARG A 992 21.13 10.77 42.22
C ARG A 992 20.28 11.18 41.02
N ALA A 993 20.81 11.03 39.80
CA ALA A 993 20.07 11.30 38.57
C ALA A 993 18.91 10.31 38.34
N LEU A 994 19.05 9.06 38.78
CA LEU A 994 17.96 8.07 38.76
C LEU A 994 16.78 8.52 39.63
N GLY A 995 17.05 9.07 40.82
CA GLY A 995 16.02 9.59 41.72
C GLY A 995 15.19 10.72 41.09
N TRP A 996 15.84 11.69 40.46
CA TRP A 996 15.12 12.74 39.70
C TRP A 996 14.30 12.16 38.56
N THR A 997 14.91 11.24 37.78
CA THR A 997 14.27 10.63 36.62
C THR A 997 13.04 9.81 37.01
N GLN A 998 13.10 9.10 38.13
CA GLN A 998 11.97 8.34 38.68
C GLN A 998 10.79 9.27 39.03
N GLN A 999 11.05 10.43 39.65
CA GLN A 999 10.01 11.42 39.96
C GLN A 999 9.41 12.03 38.68
N MET A 1000 10.22 12.24 37.64
CA MET A 1000 9.77 12.76 36.34
C MET A 1000 8.89 11.75 35.58
N LEU A 1001 9.10 10.45 35.77
CA LEU A 1001 8.40 9.34 35.10
C LEU A 1001 7.22 8.77 35.91
N LEU A 1002 6.66 9.54 36.85
CA LEU A 1002 5.43 9.17 37.56
C LEU A 1002 4.22 9.22 36.62
N ILE A 1003 3.35 8.21 36.67
CA ILE A 1003 2.13 8.16 35.85
C ILE A 1003 1.20 9.32 36.20
N GLU A 1004 1.03 9.59 37.50
CA GLU A 1004 0.24 10.72 37.99
C GLU A 1004 0.96 12.05 37.74
N HIS A 1005 0.51 12.76 36.72
CA HIS A 1005 1.18 13.95 36.22
C HIS A 1005 1.25 15.11 37.25
N GLN A 1006 0.36 15.13 38.25
CA GLN A 1006 0.34 16.13 39.33
C GLN A 1006 1.47 15.94 40.35
N LEU A 1007 2.03 14.74 40.45
CA LEU A 1007 3.11 14.40 41.38
C LEU A 1007 4.50 14.63 40.77
N ARG A 1008 4.58 14.90 39.46
CA ARG A 1008 5.85 15.19 38.79
C ARG A 1008 6.39 16.56 39.25
N PRO A 1009 7.72 16.73 39.38
CA PRO A 1009 8.30 18.02 39.72
C PRO A 1009 8.02 19.05 38.61
N THR A 1010 7.99 20.32 38.98
CA THR A 1010 8.07 21.41 37.99
C THR A 1010 9.50 21.53 37.47
N ALA A 1011 9.68 22.14 36.30
CA ALA A 1011 11.02 22.38 35.75
C ALA A 1011 11.90 23.17 36.74
N SER A 1012 11.30 24.15 37.43
CA SER A 1012 12.01 24.94 38.45
C SER A 1012 12.40 24.14 39.69
N SER A 1013 11.48 23.31 40.24
CA SER A 1013 11.84 22.45 41.38
C SER A 1013 12.90 21.41 41.02
N LEU A 1014 12.85 20.89 39.79
CA LEU A 1014 13.86 19.98 39.26
C LEU A 1014 15.22 20.67 39.13
N ALA A 1015 15.28 21.84 38.49
CA ALA A 1015 16.50 22.62 38.34
C ALA A 1015 17.11 22.99 39.70
N ALA A 1016 16.30 23.45 40.66
CA ALA A 1016 16.73 23.76 42.02
C ALA A 1016 17.32 22.54 42.75
N SER A 1017 16.70 21.36 42.61
CA SER A 1017 17.21 20.11 43.20
C SER A 1017 18.56 19.69 42.62
N ILE A 1018 18.74 19.84 41.30
CA ILE A 1018 20.00 19.55 40.62
C ILE A 1018 21.11 20.52 41.06
N ILE A 1019 20.80 21.81 41.20
CA ILE A 1019 21.75 22.85 41.61
C ILE A 1019 22.17 22.70 43.07
N ALA A 1020 21.23 22.38 43.97
CA ALA A 1020 21.53 22.19 45.39
C ALA A 1020 22.63 21.11 45.60
N ILE A 1021 22.54 20.01 44.84
CA ILE A 1021 23.52 18.93 44.88
C ILE A 1021 24.90 19.37 44.36
N ASN A 1022 24.97 20.27 43.38
CA ASN A 1022 26.24 20.82 42.90
C ASN A 1022 26.95 21.71 43.93
N LYS A 1023 26.21 22.35 44.84
CA LYS A 1023 26.79 23.19 45.91
C LYS A 1023 27.37 22.36 47.07
N GLU A 1024 26.90 21.12 47.24
CA GLU A 1024 27.34 20.22 48.32
C GLU A 1024 28.58 19.38 47.97
N GLY A 1025 28.99 19.31 46.70
CA GLY A 1025 30.08 18.45 46.21
C GLY A 1025 31.36 19.22 45.84
N GLY A 1026 32.43 19.08 46.62
CA GLY A 1026 33.76 19.53 46.25
C GLY A 1026 34.44 18.59 45.23
N GLY A 1027 34.60 19.04 43.99
CA GLY A 1027 35.41 18.40 42.92
C GLY A 1027 34.60 17.68 41.83
N ASN A 1028 34.98 17.91 40.56
CA ASN A 1028 34.66 17.26 39.26
C ASN A 1028 33.37 16.41 39.08
N THR A 1029 32.31 16.61 39.88
CA THR A 1029 31.09 15.77 39.96
C THR A 1029 29.80 16.55 39.69
N GLY A 1030 29.91 17.70 39.01
CA GLY A 1030 28.77 18.60 38.76
C GLY A 1030 27.77 18.06 37.73
N PHE A 1031 26.48 18.20 38.04
CA PHE A 1031 25.34 17.96 37.14
C PHE A 1031 24.94 19.19 36.32
N CYS A 1032 25.60 20.33 36.55
CA CYS A 1032 25.45 21.53 35.73
C CYS A 1032 26.79 21.84 35.05
N GLY A 1033 26.74 22.31 33.81
CA GLY A 1033 27.90 22.93 33.18
C GLY A 1033 28.27 24.24 33.91
N ILE A 1034 29.50 24.71 33.70
CA ILE A 1034 30.00 26.00 34.23
C ILE A 1034 29.04 27.15 33.89
N CYS A 1035 28.37 27.07 32.73
CA CYS A 1035 27.34 28.00 32.27
C CYS A 1035 26.09 28.12 33.15
N CYS A 1036 25.86 27.17 34.05
CA CYS A 1036 24.66 27.09 34.88
C CYS A 1036 24.96 26.89 36.37
N ALA A 1037 26.25 26.89 36.74
CA ALA A 1037 26.71 26.63 38.11
C ALA A 1037 26.81 27.91 38.97
N PHE A 1038 26.93 29.08 38.35
CA PHE A 1038 27.01 30.38 39.04
C PHE A 1038 25.72 31.17 38.75
N LEU A 1039 24.97 31.48 39.81
CA LEU A 1039 23.88 32.46 39.76
C LEU A 1039 24.52 33.86 39.67
N GLU A 1040 23.92 34.74 38.87
CA GLU A 1040 24.30 36.14 38.70
C GLU A 1040 24.32 36.89 40.03
N GLU A 1041 25.49 36.97 40.66
CA GLU A 1041 25.95 38.14 41.41
C GLU A 1041 27.40 38.39 40.94
N ASP A 1042 27.70 39.65 40.60
CA ASP A 1042 28.99 40.18 40.11
C ASP A 1042 29.35 39.96 38.63
N PHE A 1043 28.70 40.71 37.73
CA PHE A 1043 29.41 41.48 36.70
C PHE A 1043 28.62 42.77 36.43
N SER A 1044 28.74 43.72 37.36
CA SER A 1044 28.61 45.14 37.04
C SER A 1044 29.78 45.58 36.17
N ASP A 1045 29.49 46.51 35.25
CA ASP A 1045 30.42 47.38 34.53
C ASP A 1045 31.92 47.17 34.80
N SER A 1046 32.63 46.53 33.86
CA SER A 1046 33.95 47.02 33.44
C SER A 1046 34.51 46.29 32.22
N ALA A 1047 35.10 47.13 31.36
CA ALA A 1047 36.13 46.85 30.36
C ALA A 1047 35.67 46.45 28.94
N ASP A 1048 35.67 47.49 28.09
CA ASP A 1048 36.25 47.45 26.75
C ASP A 1048 37.49 46.53 26.69
N GLU A 1049 37.51 45.59 25.74
CA GLU A 1049 38.67 45.24 24.89
C GLU A 1049 38.25 44.41 23.68
#